data_AF-A9V483-F1
#
_entry.id   AF-A9V483-F1
#
_cell.length_a   1.000
_cell.length_b   1.000
_cell.length_c   1.000
_cell.angle_alpha   90.00
_cell.angle_beta   90.00
_cell.angle_gamma   90.00
#
_symmetry.space_group_name_H-M   'P 1'
#
loop_
_entity.id
_entity.type
_entity.pdbx_description
1 polymer ?
#
loop_
_entity_poly.entity_id
_entity_poly.type
_entity_poly.pdbx_seq_one_letter_code
_entity_poly.pdbx_strand_id
1 'polypeptide(L)'
;MEQIVAASSSVQAWTLARAADLVALISHPPPPAVMLRHLGQAIKHVVFLPYHNPKWSMPLYWAALSSIGGYLATIAIQNIVLDLAPVNLKHKYNASWALVTGASSGIGKAMAQKLAAQGINVVLAALGDDLLDNTTAELQAQYPHLKFVKCAVNLAAPDFMDSIVTATEGLDVTLVFNNAGFITTGFFHRTPIGRNNANMACNATCIIPITHYFLNKMIAKGQRGLVAFTSSSAGFVPNPLSILYPSTKSFMTVFATSLAAEIKSKGIDTVVVHPSPMATNFFQNSNGMQALESFKRFAVGPSVIADVVFNSAGRFVVRDQGFITIVLRIVTKHTAYDRLVASFSTPLQPCSPHLNPQKWHQDNEQEYGIDTRYLVPQTFFCSQKDFKREERERERYEWFEKERNKEQRDKGKAQREREERERCAALANFTPTLISSGERRVVATYNVSSETQAVYYAIDAEGYDTPFYVLNLTAKNAYEGAIAYGALTGQQGIENINALLKTILPGDPELQAVLERFLDLQFKHHITPHLPQEFLDEFAGLQEADNRTGFNTSIVYSYAIALGGIAVGDVEADILYLLEGELLSDAPQLKANLALRGLTSSAVAGAIATALRERNIFQSCSMFGAFGSRTVGGQLRSGRNLDWLAQSGLAKNKLITIYHYPDQIPYATVAFAGFPGAITGMSAAGVTVHEAGNDSKDVTLNGFVWPLRLRAVMGTVKTQEDALDFWRNTNNTMGINHGIGTASDAKFVALETKAGYTAYFVDNDAREANFSIDGKQYGFPLKDAVWRTNHGYDGVIVEHAVEGRKPSSDSQTRYVLLHDAFVDYEARGVLIDDLQAVNLTAIVGDKGPSKRADFLTCDHAQEGSNIVSATFLPYPNNVMYVAYESGSGDQHRPACCNGYLRFNMSDYF
;
A
#
# COMPACT_ATOMS: atom_id res chain seq x y z
N MET A 1 -6.57 -40.92 -39.09
CA MET A 1 -6.70 -39.87 -38.05
C MET A 1 -5.82 -38.67 -38.36
N GLU A 2 -4.54 -38.84 -38.74
CA GLU A 2 -3.65 -37.72 -39.09
C GLU A 2 -4.15 -36.83 -40.25
N GLN A 3 -4.79 -37.42 -41.28
CA GLN A 3 -5.41 -36.63 -42.36
C GLN A 3 -6.66 -35.83 -41.92
N ILE A 4 -7.36 -36.27 -40.87
CA ILE A 4 -8.51 -35.54 -40.29
C ILE A 4 -8.00 -34.37 -39.43
N VAL A 5 -6.88 -34.56 -38.74
CA VAL A 5 -6.20 -33.51 -37.97
C VAL A 5 -5.63 -32.43 -38.90
N ALA A 6 -5.02 -32.80 -40.03
CA ALA A 6 -4.47 -31.88 -41.03
C ALA A 6 -5.54 -31.11 -41.84
N ALA A 7 -6.69 -31.76 -42.12
CA ALA A 7 -7.84 -31.08 -42.70
C ALA A 7 -8.53 -30.15 -41.68
N SER A 8 -8.48 -30.48 -40.38
CA SER A 8 -9.04 -29.61 -39.34
C SER A 8 -8.23 -28.33 -39.16
N SER A 9 -6.90 -28.39 -39.21
CA SER A 9 -6.02 -27.22 -38.99
C SER A 9 -6.05 -26.19 -40.13
N SER A 10 -6.17 -26.65 -41.39
CA SER A 10 -6.31 -25.79 -42.57
C SER A 10 -7.68 -25.12 -42.67
N VAL A 11 -8.75 -25.82 -42.28
CA VAL A 11 -10.11 -25.27 -42.20
C VAL A 11 -10.27 -24.32 -40.99
N GLN A 12 -9.54 -24.58 -39.88
CA GLN A 12 -9.49 -23.75 -38.68
C GLN A 12 -8.75 -22.42 -38.90
N ALA A 13 -7.62 -22.42 -39.62
CA ALA A 13 -6.92 -21.18 -39.98
C ALA A 13 -7.80 -20.27 -40.86
N TRP A 14 -8.62 -20.86 -41.74
CA TRP A 14 -9.51 -20.15 -42.65
C TRP A 14 -10.75 -19.54 -41.94
N THR A 15 -11.28 -20.22 -40.92
CA THR A 15 -12.42 -19.71 -40.11
C THR A 15 -12.00 -18.59 -39.15
N LEU A 16 -10.79 -18.66 -38.59
CA LEU A 16 -10.20 -17.61 -37.74
C LEU A 16 -9.97 -16.30 -38.52
N ALA A 17 -9.47 -16.38 -39.76
CA ALA A 17 -9.31 -15.21 -40.62
C ALA A 17 -10.66 -14.50 -40.93
N ARG A 18 -11.76 -15.26 -41.05
CA ARG A 18 -13.11 -14.72 -41.34
C ARG A 18 -13.88 -14.26 -40.11
N ALA A 19 -13.61 -14.84 -38.93
CA ALA A 19 -14.11 -14.31 -37.66
C ALA A 19 -13.45 -12.95 -37.33
N ALA A 20 -12.16 -12.79 -37.68
CA ALA A 20 -11.46 -11.51 -37.63
C ALA A 20 -12.07 -10.47 -38.61
N ASP A 21 -12.51 -10.88 -39.81
CA ASP A 21 -13.27 -10.01 -40.73
C ASP A 21 -14.60 -9.52 -40.12
N LEU A 22 -15.31 -10.38 -39.36
CA LEU A 22 -16.56 -10.01 -38.69
C LEU A 22 -16.31 -8.99 -37.56
N VAL A 23 -15.20 -9.15 -36.83
CA VAL A 23 -14.74 -8.19 -35.81
C VAL A 23 -14.31 -6.87 -36.46
N ALA A 24 -13.63 -6.90 -37.61
CA ALA A 24 -13.26 -5.70 -38.36
C ALA A 24 -14.48 -4.91 -38.91
N LEU A 25 -15.52 -5.62 -39.35
CA LEU A 25 -16.81 -5.02 -39.77
C LEU A 25 -17.56 -4.32 -38.64
N ILE A 26 -17.34 -4.75 -37.39
CA ILE A 26 -17.91 -4.14 -36.18
C ILE A 26 -17.10 -2.90 -35.78
N SER A 27 -15.78 -2.91 -36.00
CA SER A 27 -14.91 -1.78 -35.73
C SER A 27 -15.17 -0.58 -36.65
N HIS A 28 -15.46 -0.81 -37.95
CA HIS A 28 -15.78 0.23 -38.95
C HIS A 28 -16.96 -0.17 -39.87
N PRO A 29 -18.22 0.17 -39.53
CA PRO A 29 -19.38 -0.29 -40.28
C PRO A 29 -19.63 0.55 -41.55
N PRO A 30 -19.84 -0.08 -42.72
CA PRO A 30 -20.35 0.60 -43.91
C PRO A 30 -21.87 0.88 -43.78
N PRO A 31 -22.49 1.64 -44.70
CA PRO A 31 -23.92 1.95 -44.64
C PRO A 31 -24.80 0.69 -44.44
N PRO A 32 -25.97 0.81 -43.77
CA PRO A 32 -26.75 -0.34 -43.28
C PRO A 32 -27.04 -1.43 -44.31
N ALA A 33 -27.31 -1.06 -45.57
CA ALA A 33 -27.59 -1.99 -46.67
C ALA A 33 -26.37 -2.82 -47.10
N VAL A 34 -25.15 -2.27 -46.94
CA VAL A 34 -23.88 -2.92 -47.25
C VAL A 34 -23.45 -3.82 -46.08
N MET A 35 -23.69 -3.36 -44.85
CA MET A 35 -23.45 -4.14 -43.63
C MET A 35 -24.30 -5.43 -43.60
N LEU A 36 -25.59 -5.37 -43.96
CA LEU A 36 -26.46 -6.55 -44.07
C LEU A 36 -26.00 -7.58 -45.12
N ARG A 37 -25.41 -7.12 -46.25
CA ARG A 37 -24.82 -8.00 -47.27
C ARG A 37 -23.54 -8.68 -46.77
N HIS A 38 -22.67 -7.95 -46.09
CA HIS A 38 -21.42 -8.51 -45.55
C HIS A 38 -21.66 -9.44 -44.35
N LEU A 39 -22.62 -9.11 -43.47
CA LEU A 39 -23.06 -10.03 -42.42
C LEU A 39 -23.64 -11.32 -43.01
N GLY A 40 -24.44 -11.20 -44.08
CA GLY A 40 -24.98 -12.34 -44.81
C GLY A 40 -23.90 -13.23 -45.45
N GLN A 41 -22.81 -12.65 -45.96
CA GLN A 41 -21.67 -13.40 -46.52
C GLN A 41 -20.78 -14.02 -45.43
N ALA A 42 -20.54 -13.32 -44.32
CA ALA A 42 -19.73 -13.82 -43.23
C ALA A 42 -20.43 -14.94 -42.45
N ILE A 43 -21.74 -14.83 -42.22
CA ILE A 43 -22.57 -15.91 -41.66
C ILE A 43 -22.59 -17.11 -42.62
N LYS A 44 -22.60 -16.89 -43.94
CA LYS A 44 -22.45 -17.94 -44.94
C LYS A 44 -21.09 -18.66 -44.94
N HIS A 45 -20.07 -18.18 -44.22
CA HIS A 45 -18.71 -18.75 -44.26
C HIS A 45 -18.19 -19.19 -42.89
N VAL A 46 -18.66 -18.57 -41.81
CA VAL A 46 -18.39 -19.00 -40.42
C VAL A 46 -19.28 -20.18 -40.03
N VAL A 47 -20.50 -20.24 -40.58
CA VAL A 47 -21.47 -21.33 -40.28
C VAL A 47 -21.42 -22.46 -41.32
N PHE A 48 -20.92 -22.20 -42.54
CA PHE A 48 -20.75 -23.23 -43.58
C PHE A 48 -19.27 -23.57 -43.80
N LEU A 49 -18.82 -24.62 -43.12
CA LEU A 49 -17.59 -25.33 -43.47
C LEU A 49 -17.80 -26.08 -44.79
N PRO A 50 -16.83 -26.12 -45.73
CA PRO A 50 -16.88 -27.06 -46.85
C PRO A 50 -16.54 -28.47 -46.31
N TYR A 51 -17.49 -29.09 -45.60
CA TYR A 51 -17.37 -30.49 -45.23
C TYR A 51 -17.67 -31.34 -46.47
N HIS A 52 -16.71 -32.14 -46.89
CA HIS A 52 -16.82 -33.09 -48.00
C HIS A 52 -17.81 -34.26 -47.74
N ASN A 53 -18.73 -34.16 -46.76
CA ASN A 53 -19.76 -35.18 -46.55
C ASN A 53 -21.08 -34.59 -46.01
N PRO A 54 -22.14 -34.47 -46.85
CA PRO A 54 -23.36 -33.71 -46.54
C PRO A 54 -24.30 -34.35 -45.49
N LYS A 55 -24.00 -35.54 -44.97
CA LYS A 55 -24.89 -36.27 -44.05
C LYS A 55 -24.78 -35.85 -42.57
N TRP A 56 -23.70 -35.18 -42.15
CA TRP A 56 -23.45 -34.86 -40.73
C TRP A 56 -23.35 -33.36 -40.39
N SER A 57 -23.17 -32.47 -41.38
CA SER A 57 -23.06 -31.01 -41.15
C SER A 57 -24.41 -30.30 -41.04
N MET A 58 -25.46 -30.83 -41.69
CA MET A 58 -26.80 -30.25 -41.72
C MET A 58 -27.49 -30.20 -40.33
N PRO A 59 -27.44 -31.25 -39.49
CA PRO A 59 -28.07 -31.23 -38.17
C PRO A 59 -27.42 -30.23 -37.20
N LEU A 60 -26.08 -30.11 -37.23
CA LEU A 60 -25.33 -29.16 -36.41
C LEU A 60 -25.60 -27.71 -36.84
N TYR A 61 -25.76 -27.48 -38.14
CA TYR A 61 -26.15 -26.18 -38.70
C TYR A 61 -27.53 -25.73 -38.19
N TRP A 62 -28.53 -26.62 -38.25
CA TRP A 62 -29.87 -26.32 -37.75
C TRP A 62 -29.90 -26.15 -36.24
N ALA A 63 -29.09 -26.90 -35.49
CA ALA A 63 -28.95 -26.74 -34.04
C ALA A 63 -28.30 -25.38 -33.67
N ALA A 64 -27.32 -24.92 -34.44
CA ALA A 64 -26.72 -23.61 -34.22
C ALA A 64 -27.70 -22.46 -34.52
N LEU A 65 -28.39 -22.52 -35.68
CA LEU A 65 -29.39 -21.52 -36.05
C LEU A 65 -30.59 -21.49 -35.09
N SER A 66 -31.07 -22.65 -34.63
CA SER A 66 -32.18 -22.70 -33.67
C SER A 66 -31.78 -22.12 -32.31
N SER A 67 -30.52 -22.32 -31.90
CA SER A 67 -29.95 -21.74 -30.68
C SER A 67 -29.81 -20.21 -30.74
N ILE A 68 -29.37 -19.65 -31.87
CA ILE A 68 -29.31 -18.19 -32.08
C ILE A 68 -30.72 -17.62 -32.18
N GLY A 69 -31.57 -18.24 -32.99
CA GLY A 69 -32.96 -17.83 -33.19
C GLY A 69 -33.75 -17.83 -31.87
N GLY A 70 -33.57 -18.87 -31.04
CA GLY A 70 -34.19 -18.94 -29.72
C GLY A 70 -33.71 -17.86 -28.75
N TYR A 71 -32.41 -17.52 -28.77
CA TYR A 71 -31.89 -16.41 -27.97
C TYR A 71 -32.42 -15.05 -28.44
N LEU A 72 -32.37 -14.79 -29.76
CA LEU A 72 -32.87 -13.54 -30.33
C LEU A 72 -34.38 -13.38 -30.13
N ALA A 73 -35.16 -14.45 -30.28
CA ALA A 73 -36.57 -14.47 -29.94
C ALA A 73 -36.80 -14.15 -28.46
N THR A 74 -35.97 -14.69 -27.56
CA THR A 74 -36.04 -14.37 -26.13
C THR A 74 -35.82 -12.87 -25.88
N ILE A 75 -34.76 -12.28 -26.45
CA ILE A 75 -34.50 -10.84 -26.31
C ILE A 75 -35.63 -10.00 -26.91
N ALA A 76 -36.14 -10.37 -28.09
CA ALA A 76 -37.24 -9.67 -28.75
C ALA A 76 -38.53 -9.71 -27.90
N ILE A 77 -38.90 -10.89 -27.40
CA ILE A 77 -40.05 -11.06 -26.49
C ILE A 77 -39.86 -10.22 -25.23
N GLN A 78 -38.67 -10.27 -24.62
CA GLN A 78 -38.40 -9.50 -23.42
C GLN A 78 -38.52 -7.98 -23.67
N ASN A 79 -38.05 -7.47 -24.81
CA ASN A 79 -38.17 -6.05 -25.17
C ASN A 79 -39.63 -5.65 -25.40
N ILE A 80 -40.40 -6.45 -26.15
CA ILE A 80 -41.84 -6.23 -26.34
C ILE A 80 -42.56 -6.18 -24.98
N VAL A 81 -42.23 -7.09 -24.05
CA VAL A 81 -42.84 -7.11 -22.71
C VAL A 81 -42.50 -5.87 -21.88
N LEU A 82 -41.31 -5.27 -22.02
CA LEU A 82 -41.00 -4.02 -21.31
C LEU A 82 -41.75 -2.83 -21.91
N ASP A 83 -41.81 -2.73 -23.23
CA ASP A 83 -42.41 -1.61 -23.94
C ASP A 83 -43.93 -1.53 -23.76
N LEU A 84 -44.58 -2.68 -23.55
CA LEU A 84 -46.03 -2.76 -23.36
C LEU A 84 -46.51 -2.31 -21.97
N ALA A 85 -45.67 -2.36 -20.94
CA ALA A 85 -46.12 -2.08 -19.57
C ALA A 85 -44.97 -1.63 -18.64
N PRO A 86 -44.76 -0.32 -18.44
CA PRO A 86 -43.77 0.17 -17.47
C PRO A 86 -44.12 -0.26 -16.04
N VAL A 87 -43.11 -0.62 -15.24
CA VAL A 87 -43.27 -1.07 -13.86
C VAL A 87 -42.98 0.09 -12.91
N ASN A 88 -43.96 0.41 -12.08
CA ASN A 88 -43.76 1.29 -10.93
C ASN A 88 -43.41 0.45 -9.70
N LEU A 89 -42.17 0.58 -9.21
CA LEU A 89 -41.63 -0.20 -8.10
C LEU A 89 -42.29 0.17 -6.77
N LYS A 90 -42.72 1.43 -6.59
CA LYS A 90 -43.45 1.88 -5.39
C LYS A 90 -44.74 1.09 -5.23
N HIS A 91 -45.56 1.03 -6.28
CA HIS A 91 -46.83 0.28 -6.23
C HIS A 91 -46.61 -1.23 -6.22
N LYS A 92 -45.63 -1.75 -6.96
CA LYS A 92 -45.40 -3.20 -7.06
C LYS A 92 -44.98 -3.83 -5.74
N TYR A 93 -44.10 -3.18 -5.00
CA TYR A 93 -43.50 -3.70 -3.76
C TYR A 93 -43.98 -2.96 -2.50
N ASN A 94 -44.87 -1.98 -2.64
CA ASN A 94 -45.23 -1.04 -1.56
C ASN A 94 -43.96 -0.37 -0.96
N ALA A 95 -42.99 -0.04 -1.82
CA ALA A 95 -41.66 0.37 -1.41
C ALA A 95 -41.63 1.82 -0.91
N SER A 96 -41.04 2.03 0.27
CA SER A 96 -40.84 3.35 0.86
C SER A 96 -39.39 3.83 0.77
N TRP A 97 -38.43 2.92 0.88
CA TRP A 97 -37.00 3.21 0.82
C TRP A 97 -36.25 2.27 -0.11
N ALA A 98 -35.22 2.82 -0.76
CA ALA A 98 -34.28 2.09 -1.58
C ALA A 98 -32.83 2.39 -1.17
N LEU A 99 -31.94 1.39 -1.23
CA LEU A 99 -30.49 1.57 -1.15
C LEU A 99 -29.90 1.47 -2.55
N VAL A 100 -29.12 2.48 -2.96
CA VAL A 100 -28.40 2.47 -4.23
C VAL A 100 -26.91 2.64 -3.97
N THR A 101 -26.10 1.64 -4.34
CA THR A 101 -24.64 1.74 -4.27
C THR A 101 -24.06 2.37 -5.54
N GLY A 102 -23.02 3.21 -5.41
CA GLY A 102 -22.47 4.00 -6.51
C GLY A 102 -23.45 5.07 -7.00
N ALA A 103 -24.26 5.64 -6.09
CA ALA A 103 -25.33 6.57 -6.43
C ALA A 103 -24.86 7.97 -6.85
N SER A 104 -23.57 8.30 -6.69
CA SER A 104 -23.00 9.63 -6.99
C SER A 104 -22.82 9.90 -8.49
N SER A 105 -22.87 8.89 -9.36
CA SER A 105 -22.69 9.07 -10.81
C SER A 105 -23.30 7.96 -11.67
N GLY A 106 -23.31 8.16 -12.99
CA GLY A 106 -23.63 7.14 -13.98
C GLY A 106 -24.99 6.44 -13.79
N ILE A 107 -24.98 5.11 -13.83
CA ILE A 107 -26.20 4.28 -13.73
C ILE A 107 -26.84 4.42 -12.34
N GLY A 108 -26.04 4.48 -11.27
CA GLY A 108 -26.54 4.61 -9.90
C GLY A 108 -27.29 5.92 -9.69
N LYS A 109 -26.73 7.04 -10.16
CA LYS A 109 -27.41 8.35 -10.15
C LYS A 109 -28.73 8.31 -10.91
N ALA A 110 -28.74 7.69 -12.10
CA ALA A 110 -29.96 7.55 -12.91
C ALA A 110 -31.03 6.67 -12.22
N MET A 111 -30.62 5.59 -11.53
CA MET A 111 -31.53 4.78 -10.72
C MET A 111 -32.12 5.59 -9.56
N ALA A 112 -31.29 6.35 -8.83
CA ALA A 112 -31.74 7.21 -7.73
C ALA A 112 -32.77 8.27 -8.21
N GLN A 113 -32.50 8.92 -9.35
CA GLN A 113 -33.44 9.87 -9.97
C GLN A 113 -34.78 9.23 -10.34
N LYS A 114 -34.77 8.01 -10.91
CA LYS A 114 -36.02 7.31 -11.27
C LYS A 114 -36.79 6.80 -10.05
N LEU A 115 -36.11 6.35 -9.00
CA LEU A 115 -36.75 5.99 -7.73
C LEU A 115 -37.44 7.22 -7.12
N ALA A 116 -36.75 8.36 -7.13
CA ALA A 116 -37.31 9.63 -6.68
C ALA A 116 -38.53 10.04 -7.54
N ALA A 117 -38.46 9.91 -8.86
CA ALA A 117 -39.60 10.16 -9.75
C ALA A 117 -40.81 9.24 -9.48
N GLN A 118 -40.59 8.04 -8.93
CA GLN A 118 -41.65 7.14 -8.48
C GLN A 118 -42.11 7.42 -7.03
N GLY A 119 -41.56 8.43 -6.37
CA GLY A 119 -41.93 8.84 -5.01
C GLY A 119 -41.34 7.96 -3.92
N ILE A 120 -40.15 7.39 -4.14
CA ILE A 120 -39.43 6.50 -3.21
C ILE A 120 -38.23 7.25 -2.61
N ASN A 121 -38.03 7.14 -1.30
CA ASN A 121 -36.87 7.73 -0.61
C ASN A 121 -35.61 6.91 -0.91
N VAL A 122 -34.45 7.55 -0.99
CA VAL A 122 -33.21 6.88 -1.42
C VAL A 122 -32.07 7.09 -0.43
N VAL A 123 -31.42 6.00 -0.06
CA VAL A 123 -30.12 6.00 0.62
C VAL A 123 -29.05 5.93 -0.46
N LEU A 124 -28.25 7.00 -0.57
CA LEU A 124 -27.19 7.14 -1.56
C LEU A 124 -25.86 6.67 -0.95
N ALA A 125 -25.46 5.45 -1.25
CA ALA A 125 -24.17 4.89 -0.80
C ALA A 125 -23.11 5.09 -1.88
N ALA A 126 -22.10 5.91 -1.61
CA ALA A 126 -20.95 6.14 -2.49
C ALA A 126 -19.77 6.71 -1.68
N LEU A 127 -18.61 6.91 -2.32
CA LEU A 127 -17.48 7.60 -1.69
C LEU A 127 -17.91 8.99 -1.20
N GLY A 128 -17.36 9.43 -0.06
CA GLY A 128 -17.64 10.72 0.56
C GLY A 128 -16.94 11.88 -0.17
N ASP A 129 -17.30 12.11 -1.43
CA ASP A 129 -16.75 13.15 -2.29
C ASP A 129 -17.82 14.17 -2.74
N ASP A 130 -17.38 15.22 -3.44
CA ASP A 130 -18.24 16.27 -3.97
C ASP A 130 -19.34 15.74 -4.91
N LEU A 131 -19.13 14.58 -5.57
CA LEU A 131 -20.13 14.01 -6.48
C LEU A 131 -21.34 13.48 -5.70
N LEU A 132 -21.10 12.86 -4.55
CA LEU A 132 -22.17 12.40 -3.66
C LEU A 132 -22.94 13.58 -3.07
N ASP A 133 -22.25 14.64 -2.66
CA ASP A 133 -22.88 15.86 -2.15
C ASP A 133 -23.73 16.56 -3.20
N ASN A 134 -23.17 16.81 -4.38
CA ASN A 134 -23.88 17.44 -5.49
C ASN A 134 -25.10 16.62 -5.92
N THR A 135 -24.97 15.30 -6.05
CA THR A 135 -26.09 14.45 -6.46
C THR A 135 -27.19 14.40 -5.41
N THR A 136 -26.83 14.40 -4.11
CA THR A 136 -27.82 14.44 -3.03
C THR A 136 -28.56 15.77 -3.02
N ALA A 137 -27.84 16.90 -3.14
CA ALA A 137 -28.43 18.23 -3.20
C ALA A 137 -29.34 18.43 -4.42
N GLU A 138 -28.92 17.96 -5.61
CA GLU A 138 -29.73 17.98 -6.83
C GLU A 138 -31.06 17.23 -6.64
N LEU A 139 -31.02 16.02 -6.06
CA LEU A 139 -32.22 15.22 -5.82
C LEU A 139 -33.14 15.85 -4.78
N GLN A 140 -32.59 16.41 -3.70
CA GLN A 140 -33.36 17.14 -2.68
C GLN A 140 -34.05 18.36 -3.27
N ALA A 141 -33.35 19.12 -4.12
CA ALA A 141 -33.91 20.29 -4.80
C ALA A 141 -35.02 19.91 -5.79
N GLN A 142 -34.83 18.82 -6.54
CA GLN A 142 -35.81 18.36 -7.53
C GLN A 142 -37.03 17.68 -6.90
N TYR A 143 -36.86 17.01 -5.76
CA TYR A 143 -37.91 16.24 -5.08
C TYR A 143 -37.98 16.58 -3.57
N PRO A 144 -38.39 17.82 -3.20
CA PRO A 144 -38.33 18.31 -1.82
C PRO A 144 -39.26 17.58 -0.83
N HIS A 145 -40.19 16.77 -1.32
CA HIS A 145 -41.13 15.97 -0.53
C HIS A 145 -40.59 14.58 -0.19
N LEU A 146 -39.40 14.21 -0.69
CA LEU A 146 -38.75 12.93 -0.43
C LEU A 146 -37.50 13.12 0.43
N LYS A 147 -37.07 12.03 1.07
CA LYS A 147 -35.87 11.98 1.89
C LYS A 147 -34.74 11.30 1.12
N PHE A 148 -33.56 11.92 1.18
CA PHE A 148 -32.32 11.41 0.60
C PHE A 148 -31.28 11.32 1.71
N VAL A 149 -30.86 10.10 2.05
CA VAL A 149 -29.86 9.85 3.10
C VAL A 149 -28.51 9.64 2.44
N LYS A 150 -27.55 10.52 2.75
CA LYS A 150 -26.16 10.37 2.34
C LYS A 150 -25.51 9.27 3.18
N CYS A 151 -24.95 8.26 2.53
CA CYS A 151 -24.10 7.24 3.14
C CYS A 151 -22.72 7.34 2.48
N ALA A 152 -21.83 8.12 3.08
CA ALA A 152 -20.45 8.22 2.65
C ALA A 152 -19.71 6.95 3.08
N VAL A 153 -19.40 6.07 2.13
CA VAL A 153 -18.87 4.75 2.40
C VAL A 153 -17.91 4.28 1.30
N ASN A 154 -16.76 3.75 1.70
CA ASN A 154 -15.85 3.03 0.82
C ASN A 154 -16.18 1.54 0.87
N LEU A 155 -16.79 0.99 -0.18
CA LEU A 155 -17.17 -0.42 -0.25
C LEU A 155 -15.99 -1.40 -0.37
N ALA A 156 -14.76 -0.89 -0.42
CA ALA A 156 -13.54 -1.68 -0.32
C ALA A 156 -12.95 -1.72 1.09
N ALA A 157 -13.45 -0.91 2.02
CA ALA A 157 -13.03 -0.93 3.42
C ALA A 157 -13.65 -2.13 4.17
N PRO A 158 -12.99 -2.71 5.19
CA PRO A 158 -13.49 -3.89 5.89
C PRO A 158 -14.75 -3.61 6.75
N ASP A 159 -14.91 -2.38 7.22
CA ASP A 159 -15.96 -1.89 8.14
C ASP A 159 -17.15 -1.21 7.43
N PHE A 160 -17.21 -1.27 6.09
CA PHE A 160 -18.19 -0.53 5.29
C PHE A 160 -19.65 -0.81 5.65
N MET A 161 -19.94 -2.01 6.16
CA MET A 161 -21.30 -2.40 6.55
C MET A 161 -21.83 -1.58 7.72
N ASP A 162 -21.00 -1.16 8.66
CA ASP A 162 -21.42 -0.39 9.83
C ASP A 162 -22.02 0.97 9.41
N SER A 163 -21.41 1.59 8.40
CA SER A 163 -21.91 2.81 7.78
C SER A 163 -23.27 2.61 7.09
N ILE A 164 -23.46 1.48 6.39
CA ILE A 164 -24.73 1.16 5.72
C ILE A 164 -25.81 0.83 6.75
N VAL A 165 -25.49 0.07 7.79
CA VAL A 165 -26.41 -0.29 8.88
C VAL A 165 -26.89 0.97 9.58
N THR A 166 -25.96 1.87 9.95
CA THR A 166 -26.27 3.15 10.60
C THR A 166 -27.13 4.04 9.70
N ALA A 167 -26.76 4.20 8.42
CA ALA A 167 -27.52 5.02 7.47
C ALA A 167 -28.92 4.45 7.14
N THR A 168 -29.15 3.16 7.40
CA THR A 168 -30.43 2.49 7.15
C THR A 168 -31.18 2.10 8.42
N GLU A 169 -30.74 2.59 9.57
CA GLU A 169 -31.39 2.36 10.85
C GLU A 169 -32.79 2.97 10.86
N GLY A 170 -33.78 2.19 11.32
CA GLY A 170 -35.19 2.60 11.29
C GLY A 170 -35.82 2.73 9.89
N LEU A 171 -35.07 2.52 8.80
CA LEU A 171 -35.58 2.62 7.44
C LEU A 171 -36.08 1.27 6.92
N ASP A 172 -37.19 1.31 6.18
CA ASP A 172 -37.81 0.12 5.58
C ASP A 172 -37.35 -0.08 4.14
N VAL A 173 -36.08 -0.46 3.99
CA VAL A 173 -35.42 -0.65 2.69
C VAL A 173 -35.85 -1.99 2.07
N THR A 174 -36.69 -1.92 1.04
CA THR A 174 -37.19 -3.10 0.30
C THR A 174 -36.68 -3.18 -1.14
N LEU A 175 -35.94 -2.16 -1.59
CA LEU A 175 -35.28 -2.13 -2.90
C LEU A 175 -33.78 -1.93 -2.70
N VAL A 176 -32.97 -2.88 -3.16
CA VAL A 176 -31.50 -2.85 -3.01
C VAL A 176 -30.87 -2.93 -4.38
N PHE A 177 -30.05 -1.93 -4.74
CA PHE A 177 -29.37 -1.84 -6.02
C PHE A 177 -27.86 -1.93 -5.81
N ASN A 178 -27.30 -3.13 -6.01
CA ASN A 178 -25.87 -3.39 -6.06
C ASN A 178 -25.31 -2.92 -7.41
N ASN A 179 -25.00 -1.64 -7.50
CA ASN A 179 -24.56 -0.97 -8.73
C ASN A 179 -23.10 -0.49 -8.69
N ALA A 180 -22.54 -0.24 -7.50
CA ALA A 180 -21.16 0.23 -7.38
C ALA A 180 -20.16 -0.68 -8.09
N GLY A 181 -19.16 -0.04 -8.70
CA GLY A 181 -18.00 -0.73 -9.20
C GLY A 181 -17.12 0.17 -10.06
N PHE A 182 -15.88 -0.29 -10.29
CA PHE A 182 -14.92 0.37 -11.15
C PHE A 182 -14.10 -0.66 -11.92
N ILE A 183 -13.26 -0.20 -12.87
CA ILE A 183 -12.34 -1.05 -13.63
C ILE A 183 -10.90 -0.74 -13.22
N THR A 184 -10.11 -1.79 -13.02
CA THR A 184 -8.65 -1.68 -12.90
C THR A 184 -8.03 -2.21 -14.19
N THR A 185 -7.18 -1.39 -14.82
CA THR A 185 -6.48 -1.72 -16.06
C THR A 185 -4.98 -1.88 -15.82
N GLY A 186 -4.36 -2.82 -16.50
CA GLY A 186 -2.95 -3.17 -16.38
C GLY A 186 -2.75 -4.67 -16.37
N PHE A 187 -1.50 -5.11 -16.55
CA PHE A 187 -1.17 -6.52 -16.33
C PHE A 187 -1.40 -6.86 -14.86
N PHE A 188 -1.98 -8.04 -14.60
CA PHE A 188 -2.32 -8.48 -13.24
C PHE A 188 -1.14 -8.40 -12.28
N HIS A 189 0.01 -8.99 -12.66
CA HIS A 189 1.26 -8.97 -11.88
C HIS A 189 1.87 -7.57 -11.69
N ARG A 190 1.50 -6.57 -12.49
CA ARG A 190 1.99 -5.18 -12.38
C ARG A 190 1.01 -4.25 -11.68
N THR A 191 -0.21 -4.71 -11.45
CA THR A 191 -1.23 -3.93 -10.77
C THR A 191 -1.06 -4.14 -9.27
N PRO A 192 -0.88 -3.06 -8.46
CA PRO A 192 -0.71 -3.19 -7.03
C PRO A 192 -1.81 -4.04 -6.39
N ILE A 193 -1.43 -4.97 -5.51
CA ILE A 193 -2.37 -5.92 -4.90
C ILE A 193 -3.51 -5.20 -4.17
N GLY A 194 -3.23 -4.08 -3.50
CA GLY A 194 -4.26 -3.27 -2.84
C GLY A 194 -5.32 -2.74 -3.82
N ARG A 195 -4.94 -2.36 -5.04
CA ARG A 195 -5.90 -1.90 -6.08
C ARG A 195 -6.70 -3.07 -6.66
N ASN A 196 -6.07 -4.23 -6.81
CA ASN A 196 -6.75 -5.47 -7.19
C ASN A 196 -7.78 -5.89 -6.13
N ASN A 197 -7.38 -5.90 -4.86
CA ASN A 197 -8.26 -6.21 -3.73
C ASN A 197 -9.40 -5.21 -3.62
N ALA A 198 -9.14 -3.91 -3.78
CA ALA A 198 -10.19 -2.89 -3.79
C ALA A 198 -11.19 -3.09 -4.94
N ASN A 199 -10.72 -3.50 -6.12
CA ASN A 199 -11.59 -3.78 -7.26
C ASN A 199 -12.47 -5.02 -7.03
N MET A 200 -11.89 -6.08 -6.49
CA MET A 200 -12.61 -7.29 -6.09
C MET A 200 -13.63 -6.98 -4.97
N ALA A 201 -13.23 -6.20 -3.97
CA ALA A 201 -14.06 -5.85 -2.83
C ALA A 201 -15.29 -5.03 -3.25
N CYS A 202 -15.06 -3.93 -3.96
CA CYS A 202 -16.12 -3.05 -4.43
C CYS A 202 -17.05 -3.71 -5.46
N ASN A 203 -16.52 -4.52 -6.38
CA ASN A 203 -17.34 -5.08 -7.47
C ASN A 203 -18.04 -6.40 -7.12
N ALA A 204 -17.48 -7.21 -6.21
CA ALA A 204 -17.94 -8.58 -5.98
C ALA A 204 -18.21 -8.89 -4.50
N THR A 205 -17.25 -8.70 -3.58
CA THR A 205 -17.46 -9.21 -2.21
C THR A 205 -18.42 -8.35 -1.40
N CYS A 206 -18.47 -7.03 -1.62
CA CYS A 206 -19.37 -6.15 -0.86
C CYS A 206 -20.86 -6.48 -1.05
N ILE A 207 -21.25 -7.05 -2.20
CA ILE A 207 -22.66 -7.37 -2.49
C ILE A 207 -23.18 -8.48 -1.57
N ILE A 208 -22.30 -9.32 -1.02
CA ILE A 208 -22.66 -10.46 -0.19
C ILE A 208 -23.26 -9.98 1.14
N PRO A 209 -22.53 -9.26 2.01
CA PRO A 209 -23.10 -8.82 3.29
C PRO A 209 -24.22 -7.78 3.11
N ILE A 210 -24.17 -6.91 2.09
CA ILE A 210 -25.28 -5.98 1.77
C ILE A 210 -26.55 -6.78 1.49
N THR A 211 -26.47 -7.71 0.53
CA THR A 211 -27.64 -8.50 0.14
C THR A 211 -28.13 -9.35 1.31
N HIS A 212 -27.23 -10.01 2.03
CA HIS A 212 -27.57 -10.83 3.19
C HIS A 212 -28.33 -10.03 4.26
N TYR A 213 -27.83 -8.83 4.61
CA TYR A 213 -28.45 -7.97 5.62
C TYR A 213 -29.88 -7.55 5.24
N PHE A 214 -30.08 -6.98 4.04
CA PHE A 214 -31.40 -6.51 3.62
C PHE A 214 -32.36 -7.65 3.29
N LEU A 215 -31.86 -8.77 2.76
CA LEU A 215 -32.67 -9.95 2.51
C LEU A 215 -33.24 -10.51 3.81
N ASN A 216 -32.42 -10.66 4.85
CA ASN A 216 -32.88 -11.12 6.16
C ASN A 216 -33.94 -10.18 6.75
N LYS A 217 -33.75 -8.86 6.64
CA LYS A 217 -34.76 -7.88 7.08
C LYS A 217 -36.08 -8.02 6.33
N MET A 218 -36.05 -8.12 5.00
CA MET A 218 -37.27 -8.27 4.19
C MET A 218 -38.00 -9.58 4.52
N ILE A 219 -37.27 -10.69 4.63
CA ILE A 219 -37.83 -12.00 4.96
C ILE A 219 -38.44 -12.00 6.36
N ALA A 220 -37.73 -11.47 7.36
CA ALA A 220 -38.21 -11.42 8.75
C ALA A 220 -39.52 -10.64 8.90
N LYS A 221 -39.72 -9.61 8.07
CA LYS A 221 -40.94 -8.79 8.04
C LYS A 221 -42.01 -9.30 7.06
N GLY A 222 -41.74 -10.37 6.31
CA GLY A 222 -42.64 -10.87 5.27
C GLY A 222 -42.87 -9.88 4.12
N GLN A 223 -41.88 -9.04 3.83
CA GLN A 223 -41.99 -7.96 2.84
C GLN A 223 -41.61 -8.44 1.45
N ARG A 224 -42.33 -7.92 0.46
CA ARG A 224 -41.97 -8.05 -0.95
C ARG A 224 -40.91 -7.02 -1.29
N GLY A 225 -40.00 -7.34 -2.20
CA GLY A 225 -38.91 -6.44 -2.54
C GLY A 225 -38.16 -6.80 -3.81
N LEU A 226 -37.08 -6.07 -4.05
CA LEU A 226 -36.21 -6.25 -5.22
C LEU A 226 -34.75 -6.16 -4.79
N VAL A 227 -33.93 -7.12 -5.21
CA VAL A 227 -32.46 -7.02 -5.19
C VAL A 227 -31.96 -7.01 -6.62
N ALA A 228 -31.36 -5.90 -7.04
CA ALA A 228 -30.87 -5.69 -8.39
C ALA A 228 -29.34 -5.60 -8.43
N PHE A 229 -28.75 -6.17 -9.48
CA PHE A 229 -27.31 -6.27 -9.69
C PHE A 229 -26.93 -5.69 -11.05
N THR A 230 -25.93 -4.82 -11.08
CA THR A 230 -25.39 -4.26 -12.32
C THR A 230 -24.12 -5.00 -12.71
N SER A 231 -24.28 -6.06 -13.50
CA SER A 231 -23.17 -6.82 -14.09
C SER A 231 -22.66 -6.11 -15.35
N SER A 232 -22.04 -6.83 -16.28
CA SER A 232 -21.48 -6.29 -17.53
C SER A 232 -21.37 -7.36 -18.59
N SER A 233 -21.49 -6.98 -19.87
CA SER A 233 -21.18 -7.86 -21.00
C SER A 233 -19.70 -8.30 -21.02
N ALA A 234 -18.82 -7.55 -20.35
CA ALA A 234 -17.42 -7.92 -20.18
C ALA A 234 -17.27 -9.27 -19.44
N GLY A 235 -18.22 -9.65 -18.58
CA GLY A 235 -18.18 -10.92 -17.85
C GLY A 235 -18.44 -12.17 -18.72
N PHE A 236 -18.67 -12.03 -20.03
CA PHE A 236 -18.92 -13.18 -20.91
C PHE A 236 -17.65 -13.71 -21.55
N VAL A 237 -16.62 -12.87 -21.65
CA VAL A 237 -15.40 -13.15 -22.41
C VAL A 237 -14.17 -12.82 -21.58
N PRO A 238 -13.03 -13.49 -21.83
CA PRO A 238 -11.75 -13.07 -21.27
C PRO A 238 -11.45 -11.61 -21.66
N ASN A 239 -10.94 -10.83 -20.72
CA ASN A 239 -10.51 -9.45 -20.97
C ASN A 239 -9.08 -9.26 -20.44
N PRO A 240 -8.05 -9.48 -21.29
CA PRO A 240 -6.67 -9.20 -20.94
C PRO A 240 -6.51 -7.76 -20.47
N LEU A 241 -5.53 -7.50 -19.59
CA LEU A 241 -5.25 -6.18 -19.02
C LEU A 241 -6.35 -5.58 -18.14
N SER A 242 -7.44 -6.30 -17.84
CA SER A 242 -8.47 -5.83 -16.89
C SER A 242 -9.09 -6.98 -16.12
N ILE A 243 -8.30 -8.03 -15.85
CA ILE A 243 -8.79 -9.39 -15.57
C ILE A 243 -9.78 -9.52 -14.40
N LEU A 244 -9.71 -8.65 -13.39
CA LEU A 244 -10.61 -8.70 -12.24
C LEU A 244 -12.00 -8.13 -12.55
N TYR A 245 -12.10 -7.20 -13.49
CA TYR A 245 -13.39 -6.65 -13.90
C TYR A 245 -14.34 -7.67 -14.54
N PRO A 246 -13.98 -8.41 -15.61
CA PRO A 246 -14.85 -9.46 -16.14
C PRO A 246 -15.10 -10.54 -15.10
N SER A 247 -14.08 -10.94 -14.32
CA SER A 247 -14.20 -11.97 -13.27
C SER A 247 -15.25 -11.61 -12.20
N THR A 248 -15.20 -10.39 -11.68
CA THR A 248 -16.17 -9.89 -10.68
C THR A 248 -17.59 -9.79 -11.25
N LYS A 249 -17.73 -9.42 -12.53
CA LYS A 249 -19.03 -9.32 -13.20
C LYS A 249 -19.61 -10.71 -13.53
N SER A 250 -18.78 -11.69 -13.91
CA SER A 250 -19.19 -13.09 -14.02
C SER A 250 -19.68 -13.65 -12.68
N PHE A 251 -18.93 -13.38 -11.59
CA PHE A 251 -19.31 -13.76 -10.23
C PHE A 251 -20.68 -13.19 -9.86
N MET A 252 -20.88 -11.88 -10.05
CA MET A 252 -22.14 -11.19 -9.75
C MET A 252 -23.32 -11.79 -10.51
N THR A 253 -23.14 -12.15 -11.79
CA THR A 253 -24.19 -12.79 -12.60
C THR A 253 -24.61 -14.13 -12.02
N VAL A 254 -23.64 -15.00 -11.73
CA VAL A 254 -23.93 -16.33 -11.15
C VAL A 254 -24.58 -16.18 -9.78
N PHE A 255 -24.01 -15.33 -8.91
CA PHE A 255 -24.55 -15.04 -7.58
C PHE A 255 -26.01 -14.60 -7.64
N ALA A 256 -26.34 -13.62 -8.48
CA ALA A 256 -27.70 -13.10 -8.63
C ALA A 256 -28.68 -14.16 -9.15
N THR A 257 -28.28 -14.95 -10.15
CA THR A 257 -29.15 -15.99 -10.72
C THR A 257 -29.41 -17.14 -9.75
N SER A 258 -28.41 -17.53 -8.96
CA SER A 258 -28.57 -18.55 -7.92
C SER A 258 -29.47 -18.03 -6.80
N LEU A 259 -29.22 -16.80 -6.33
CA LEU A 259 -30.05 -16.16 -5.31
C LEU A 259 -31.52 -16.05 -5.74
N ALA A 260 -31.78 -15.72 -7.01
CA ALA A 260 -33.15 -15.59 -7.54
C ALA A 260 -33.98 -16.87 -7.36
N ALA A 261 -33.36 -18.05 -7.46
CA ALA A 261 -34.04 -19.32 -7.28
C ALA A 261 -34.46 -19.54 -5.81
N GLU A 262 -33.67 -19.05 -4.85
CA GLU A 262 -33.90 -19.22 -3.42
C GLU A 262 -35.00 -18.28 -2.89
N ILE A 263 -34.96 -17.01 -3.29
CA ILE A 263 -35.73 -15.96 -2.62
C ILE A 263 -37.08 -15.64 -3.28
N LYS A 264 -37.33 -16.17 -4.49
CA LYS A 264 -38.58 -15.92 -5.23
C LYS A 264 -39.82 -16.37 -4.44
N SER A 265 -39.72 -17.49 -3.72
CA SER A 265 -40.79 -18.01 -2.86
C SER A 265 -41.13 -17.07 -1.69
N LYS A 266 -40.20 -16.17 -1.33
CA LYS A 266 -40.35 -15.17 -0.27
C LYS A 266 -40.95 -13.86 -0.79
N GLY A 267 -41.33 -13.78 -2.07
CA GLY A 267 -41.90 -12.57 -2.67
C GLY A 267 -40.89 -11.49 -2.99
N ILE A 268 -39.59 -11.83 -2.99
CA ILE A 268 -38.49 -10.93 -3.31
C ILE A 268 -37.98 -11.30 -4.71
N ASP A 269 -37.94 -10.32 -5.60
CA ASP A 269 -37.47 -10.49 -6.97
C ASP A 269 -35.98 -10.18 -7.06
N THR A 270 -35.29 -10.85 -7.99
CA THR A 270 -33.88 -10.56 -8.32
C THR A 270 -33.76 -10.20 -9.78
N VAL A 271 -32.98 -9.16 -10.09
CA VAL A 271 -32.66 -8.75 -11.46
C VAL A 271 -31.15 -8.56 -11.60
N VAL A 272 -30.55 -9.16 -12.61
CA VAL A 272 -29.18 -8.87 -13.04
C VAL A 272 -29.18 -8.38 -14.49
N VAL A 273 -28.58 -7.21 -14.71
CA VAL A 273 -28.44 -6.61 -16.04
C VAL A 273 -27.00 -6.69 -16.52
N HIS A 274 -26.81 -6.91 -17.82
CA HIS A 274 -25.54 -6.86 -18.52
C HIS A 274 -25.57 -5.72 -19.55
N PRO A 275 -25.21 -4.49 -19.13
CA PRO A 275 -25.12 -3.37 -20.05
C PRO A 275 -23.99 -3.58 -21.06
N SER A 276 -24.23 -3.15 -22.30
CA SER A 276 -23.18 -2.77 -23.24
C SER A 276 -22.40 -1.55 -22.70
N PRO A 277 -21.23 -1.20 -23.27
CA PRO A 277 -20.48 -0.01 -22.84
C PRO A 277 -21.40 1.23 -22.71
N MET A 278 -21.24 1.99 -21.63
CA MET A 278 -22.13 3.11 -21.27
C MET A 278 -21.37 4.43 -21.24
N ALA A 279 -22.05 5.54 -21.51
CA ALA A 279 -21.48 6.88 -21.45
C ALA A 279 -21.48 7.36 -19.99
N THR A 280 -20.48 6.93 -19.21
CA THR A 280 -20.31 7.28 -17.80
C THR A 280 -18.86 7.64 -17.51
N ASN A 281 -18.60 8.28 -16.36
CA ASN A 281 -17.24 8.57 -15.87
C ASN A 281 -16.43 7.31 -15.50
N PHE A 282 -17.01 6.12 -15.69
CA PHE A 282 -16.45 4.80 -15.37
C PHE A 282 -15.08 4.53 -16.00
N PHE A 283 -14.74 5.23 -17.10
CA PHE A 283 -13.48 5.10 -17.84
C PHE A 283 -12.49 6.26 -17.62
N GLN A 284 -12.79 7.23 -16.75
CA GLN A 284 -11.90 8.40 -16.54
C GLN A 284 -10.54 8.04 -15.92
N ASN A 285 -10.44 6.88 -15.24
CA ASN A 285 -9.20 6.39 -14.62
C ASN A 285 -8.56 5.19 -15.36
N SER A 286 -9.01 4.86 -16.58
CA SER A 286 -8.43 3.78 -17.40
C SER A 286 -7.49 4.39 -18.45
N ASN A 287 -6.20 4.46 -18.14
CA ASN A 287 -5.20 4.99 -19.08
C ASN A 287 -5.02 4.04 -20.28
N GLY A 288 -5.21 4.55 -21.50
CA GLY A 288 -4.41 4.12 -22.66
C GLY A 288 -4.88 2.95 -23.54
N MET A 289 -6.14 2.50 -23.52
CA MET A 289 -6.59 1.44 -24.46
C MET A 289 -7.50 1.98 -25.58
N GLN A 290 -7.01 2.01 -26.83
CA GLN A 290 -7.80 2.38 -28.03
C GLN A 290 -9.05 1.49 -28.24
N ALA A 291 -9.05 0.25 -27.72
CA ALA A 291 -10.22 -0.61 -27.70
C ALA A 291 -11.37 0.00 -26.88
N LEU A 292 -11.08 0.64 -25.74
CA LEU A 292 -12.07 1.32 -24.90
C LEU A 292 -12.69 2.55 -25.59
N GLU A 293 -11.92 3.28 -26.39
CA GLU A 293 -12.40 4.43 -27.18
C GLU A 293 -13.38 3.99 -28.29
N SER A 294 -13.12 2.84 -28.93
CA SER A 294 -14.02 2.27 -29.93
C SER A 294 -15.38 1.86 -29.32
N PHE A 295 -15.38 1.42 -28.06
CA PHE A 295 -16.60 1.09 -27.32
C PHE A 295 -17.43 2.31 -26.89
N LYS A 296 -16.83 3.49 -26.74
CA LYS A 296 -17.57 4.74 -26.44
C LYS A 296 -18.53 5.15 -27.56
N ARG A 297 -18.28 4.75 -28.81
CA ARG A 297 -19.14 5.06 -29.98
C ARG A 297 -20.50 4.34 -29.95
N PHE A 298 -20.62 3.27 -29.17
CA PHE A 298 -21.86 2.49 -28.99
C PHE A 298 -22.49 2.72 -27.62
N ALA A 299 -22.05 3.77 -26.92
CA ALA A 299 -22.46 4.06 -25.57
C ALA A 299 -23.92 4.51 -25.48
N VAL A 300 -24.70 3.83 -24.66
CA VAL A 300 -26.11 4.22 -24.38
C VAL A 300 -26.15 5.11 -23.14
N GLY A 301 -27.18 5.95 -23.03
CA GLY A 301 -27.42 6.79 -21.86
C GLY A 301 -27.73 5.96 -20.60
N PRO A 302 -27.19 6.32 -19.41
CA PRO A 302 -27.38 5.55 -18.16
C PRO A 302 -28.84 5.33 -17.73
N SER A 303 -29.74 6.23 -18.10
CA SER A 303 -31.17 6.15 -17.79
C SER A 303 -31.86 4.93 -18.40
N VAL A 304 -31.42 4.46 -19.57
CA VAL A 304 -31.99 3.29 -20.25
C VAL A 304 -31.78 2.03 -19.43
N ILE A 305 -30.63 1.89 -18.76
CA ILE A 305 -30.36 0.72 -17.92
C ILE A 305 -31.24 0.72 -16.67
N ALA A 306 -31.45 1.88 -16.06
CA ALA A 306 -32.37 1.99 -14.93
C ALA A 306 -33.81 1.59 -15.33
N ASP A 307 -34.29 2.02 -16.50
CA ASP A 307 -35.60 1.58 -17.02
C ASP A 307 -35.67 0.07 -17.26
N VAL A 308 -34.62 -0.49 -17.88
CA VAL A 308 -34.54 -1.94 -18.11
C VAL A 308 -34.58 -2.72 -16.81
N VAL A 309 -33.84 -2.28 -15.78
CA VAL A 309 -33.84 -2.94 -14.46
C VAL A 309 -35.23 -2.87 -13.82
N PHE A 310 -35.87 -1.69 -13.82
CA PHE A 310 -37.16 -1.50 -13.14
C PHE A 310 -38.27 -2.28 -13.85
N ASN A 311 -38.33 -2.20 -15.17
CA ASN A 311 -39.34 -2.88 -15.97
C ASN A 311 -39.15 -4.41 -15.96
N SER A 312 -37.96 -4.90 -15.62
CA SER A 312 -37.67 -6.34 -15.49
C SER A 312 -38.02 -6.91 -14.12
N ALA A 313 -38.21 -6.06 -13.11
CA ALA A 313 -38.55 -6.47 -11.76
C ALA A 313 -39.78 -7.39 -11.76
N GLY A 314 -39.63 -8.61 -11.23
CA GLY A 314 -40.64 -9.67 -11.20
C GLY A 314 -41.13 -10.19 -12.56
N ARG A 315 -40.38 -9.93 -13.64
CA ARG A 315 -40.63 -10.48 -14.97
C ARG A 315 -39.46 -11.30 -15.46
N PHE A 316 -38.24 -10.75 -15.34
CA PHE A 316 -37.02 -11.37 -15.86
C PHE A 316 -35.88 -11.24 -14.85
N VAL A 317 -35.19 -12.35 -14.61
CA VAL A 317 -34.00 -12.37 -13.73
C VAL A 317 -32.77 -11.85 -14.47
N VAL A 318 -32.57 -12.27 -15.73
CA VAL A 318 -31.37 -11.91 -16.53
C VAL A 318 -31.78 -10.98 -17.67
N ARG A 319 -31.06 -9.87 -17.82
CA ARG A 319 -31.23 -8.95 -18.95
C ARG A 319 -29.92 -8.61 -19.63
N ASP A 320 -29.81 -9.02 -20.88
CA ASP A 320 -28.74 -8.59 -21.78
C ASP A 320 -29.20 -7.35 -22.53
N GLN A 321 -28.52 -6.21 -22.31
CA GLN A 321 -28.93 -4.94 -22.89
C GLN A 321 -27.85 -4.37 -23.79
N GLY A 322 -28.23 -4.09 -25.04
CA GLY A 322 -27.39 -3.44 -26.05
C GLY A 322 -26.75 -4.41 -27.05
N PHE A 323 -26.35 -3.86 -28.19
CA PHE A 323 -25.89 -4.62 -29.35
C PHE A 323 -24.64 -5.46 -29.05
N ILE A 324 -23.64 -4.87 -28.37
CA ILE A 324 -22.39 -5.55 -28.03
C ILE A 324 -22.66 -6.75 -27.12
N THR A 325 -23.54 -6.60 -26.13
CA THR A 325 -23.93 -7.68 -25.21
C THR A 325 -24.52 -8.88 -25.96
N ILE A 326 -25.44 -8.62 -26.89
CA ILE A 326 -26.10 -9.66 -27.70
C ILE A 326 -25.07 -10.39 -28.57
N VAL A 327 -24.17 -9.65 -29.22
CA VAL A 327 -23.10 -10.22 -30.06
C VAL A 327 -22.16 -11.10 -29.23
N LEU A 328 -21.65 -10.60 -28.10
CA LEU A 328 -20.77 -11.37 -27.22
C LEU A 328 -21.45 -12.64 -26.71
N ARG A 329 -22.74 -12.56 -26.36
CA ARG A 329 -23.52 -13.72 -25.93
C ARG A 329 -23.63 -14.78 -27.03
N ILE A 330 -23.93 -14.36 -28.26
CA ILE A 330 -23.98 -15.28 -29.41
C ILE A 330 -22.60 -15.91 -29.64
N VAL A 331 -21.52 -15.13 -29.63
CA VAL A 331 -20.15 -15.63 -29.82
C VAL A 331 -19.80 -16.69 -28.78
N THR A 332 -20.06 -16.43 -27.49
CA THR A 332 -19.75 -17.37 -26.40
C THR A 332 -20.60 -18.65 -26.42
N LYS A 333 -21.79 -18.62 -27.03
CA LYS A 333 -22.66 -19.80 -27.17
C LYS A 333 -22.22 -20.74 -28.29
N HIS A 334 -21.52 -20.21 -29.30
CA HIS A 334 -21.11 -20.94 -30.50
C HIS A 334 -19.60 -21.16 -30.61
N THR A 335 -18.82 -20.54 -29.74
CA THR A 335 -17.38 -20.73 -29.64
C THR A 335 -17.09 -21.44 -28.32
N ALA A 336 -16.39 -22.58 -28.37
CA ALA A 336 -15.89 -23.22 -27.15
C ALA A 336 -15.05 -22.20 -26.37
N TYR A 337 -15.27 -22.10 -25.06
CA TYR A 337 -14.62 -21.08 -24.23
C TYR A 337 -13.08 -21.19 -24.32
N ASP A 338 -12.54 -22.41 -24.35
CA ASP A 338 -11.10 -22.66 -24.56
C ASP A 338 -10.57 -22.09 -25.87
N ARG A 339 -11.36 -22.12 -26.95
CA ARG A 339 -10.99 -21.53 -28.25
C ARG A 339 -11.03 -20.01 -28.22
N LEU A 340 -11.99 -19.45 -27.49
CA LEU A 340 -12.05 -18.01 -27.26
C LEU A 340 -10.84 -17.55 -26.46
N VAL A 341 -10.47 -18.26 -25.39
CA VAL A 341 -9.23 -18.03 -24.62
C VAL A 341 -7.99 -18.14 -25.51
N ALA A 342 -7.91 -19.18 -26.36
CA ALA A 342 -6.80 -19.36 -27.30
C ALA A 342 -6.63 -18.17 -28.26
N SER A 343 -7.72 -17.55 -28.71
CA SER A 343 -7.67 -16.36 -29.57
C SER A 343 -7.08 -15.12 -28.88
N PHE A 344 -7.12 -15.07 -27.54
CA PHE A 344 -6.49 -14.03 -26.74
C PHE A 344 -5.04 -14.39 -26.30
N SER A 345 -4.61 -15.65 -26.46
CA SER A 345 -3.30 -16.14 -26.00
C SER A 345 -2.34 -16.55 -27.12
N THR A 346 -2.76 -16.52 -28.39
CA THR A 346 -1.89 -16.93 -29.53
C THR A 346 -1.14 -15.71 -30.10
N PRO A 347 0.20 -15.70 -30.12
CA PRO A 347 0.95 -14.67 -30.81
C PRO A 347 0.73 -14.79 -32.33
N LEU A 348 0.15 -13.78 -32.97
CA LEU A 348 -0.03 -13.76 -34.42
C LEU A 348 1.29 -13.41 -35.12
N GLN A 349 1.67 -14.21 -36.12
CA GLN A 349 2.76 -13.90 -37.04
C GLN A 349 2.43 -12.60 -37.81
N PRO A 350 3.37 -11.64 -37.92
CA PRO A 350 3.10 -10.40 -38.63
C PRO A 350 2.90 -10.64 -40.13
N CYS A 351 1.78 -10.17 -40.68
CA CYS A 351 1.53 -10.12 -42.11
C CYS A 351 2.31 -8.97 -42.77
N SER A 352 3.60 -9.14 -43.05
CA SER A 352 4.32 -8.45 -44.15
C SER A 352 5.75 -9.01 -44.30
N PRO A 353 6.22 -9.39 -45.50
CA PRO A 353 7.61 -9.80 -45.73
C PRO A 353 8.66 -8.69 -45.56
N HIS A 354 8.26 -7.44 -45.29
CA HIS A 354 9.16 -6.27 -45.32
C HIS A 354 9.25 -5.48 -44.02
N LEU A 355 8.58 -5.91 -42.95
CA LEU A 355 8.81 -5.38 -41.60
C LEU A 355 9.72 -6.35 -40.87
N ASN A 356 10.96 -5.94 -40.58
CA ASN A 356 11.84 -6.69 -39.69
C ASN A 356 11.23 -6.65 -38.27
N PRO A 357 10.63 -7.75 -37.77
CA PRO A 357 9.87 -7.74 -36.53
C PRO A 357 10.76 -7.38 -35.33
N GLN A 358 12.03 -7.77 -35.36
CA GLN A 358 12.98 -7.49 -34.29
C GLN A 358 13.24 -5.98 -34.14
N LYS A 359 13.29 -5.25 -35.25
CA LYS A 359 13.56 -3.81 -35.24
C LYS A 359 12.35 -3.02 -34.73
N TRP A 360 11.14 -3.38 -35.17
CA TRP A 360 9.91 -2.77 -34.67
C TRP A 360 9.66 -3.07 -33.18
N HIS A 361 10.02 -4.27 -32.71
CA HIS A 361 9.96 -4.62 -31.29
C HIS A 361 10.98 -3.83 -30.46
N GLN A 362 12.24 -3.71 -30.92
CA GLN A 362 13.26 -2.92 -30.22
C GLN A 362 12.88 -1.43 -30.11
N ASP A 363 12.36 -0.84 -31.19
CA ASP A 363 12.02 0.59 -31.21
C ASP A 363 10.83 0.91 -30.26
N ASN A 364 9.83 0.03 -30.17
CA ASN A 364 8.66 0.23 -29.29
C ASN A 364 8.89 -0.22 -27.83
N GLU A 365 9.76 -1.21 -27.60
CA GLU A 365 10.16 -1.64 -26.26
C GLU A 365 11.04 -0.56 -25.58
N GLN A 366 11.84 0.18 -26.36
CA GLN A 366 12.57 1.36 -25.88
C GLN A 366 11.68 2.57 -25.58
N GLU A 367 10.63 2.82 -26.38
CA GLU A 367 9.77 4.00 -26.21
C GLU A 367 8.70 3.83 -25.11
N TYR A 368 8.20 2.59 -24.90
CA TYR A 368 7.08 2.32 -23.98
C TYR A 368 7.39 1.31 -22.86
N GLY A 369 8.56 0.66 -22.85
CA GLY A 369 8.99 -0.25 -21.77
C GLY A 369 8.21 -1.57 -21.67
N ILE A 370 7.65 -2.06 -22.78
CA ILE A 370 6.78 -3.24 -22.83
C ILE A 370 7.29 -4.25 -23.88
N ASP A 371 7.36 -5.54 -23.50
CA ASP A 371 7.55 -6.64 -24.45
C ASP A 371 6.28 -6.77 -25.32
N THR A 372 6.35 -6.18 -26.51
CA THR A 372 5.24 -6.05 -27.45
C THR A 372 4.89 -7.37 -28.16
N ARG A 373 5.60 -8.48 -27.88
CA ARG A 373 5.29 -9.81 -28.43
C ARG A 373 3.92 -10.35 -27.99
N TYR A 374 3.33 -9.78 -26.94
CA TYR A 374 2.03 -10.18 -26.38
C TYR A 374 0.90 -9.16 -26.60
N LEU A 375 1.13 -8.12 -27.41
CA LEU A 375 0.29 -6.91 -27.41
C LEU A 375 -0.10 -6.41 -28.80
N VAL A 376 -0.77 -7.21 -29.64
CA VAL A 376 -1.68 -6.68 -30.68
C VAL A 376 -2.71 -7.73 -31.13
N PRO A 377 -4.03 -7.46 -31.11
CA PRO A 377 -4.96 -8.07 -32.07
C PRO A 377 -4.83 -7.32 -33.40
N GLN A 378 -4.12 -7.89 -34.37
CA GLN A 378 -4.05 -7.36 -35.72
C GLN A 378 -5.41 -7.48 -36.42
N THR A 379 -6.19 -6.40 -36.48
CA THR A 379 -7.28 -6.26 -37.48
C THR A 379 -7.25 -4.88 -38.11
N PHE A 380 -6.20 -4.57 -38.85
CA PHE A 380 -6.20 -3.46 -39.82
C PHE A 380 -5.44 -3.87 -41.08
N PHE A 381 -6.16 -4.13 -42.17
CA PHE A 381 -5.60 -4.25 -43.51
C PHE A 381 -5.24 -2.84 -44.02
N CYS A 382 -3.96 -2.61 -44.32
CA CYS A 382 -3.49 -1.39 -44.97
C CYS A 382 -3.54 -1.56 -46.49
N SER A 383 -4.32 -0.74 -47.20
CA SER A 383 -4.26 -0.63 -48.67
C SER A 383 -3.44 0.61 -49.04
N GLN A 384 -2.53 0.48 -50.02
CA GLN A 384 -1.57 1.52 -50.45
C GLN A 384 -2.20 2.86 -50.89
N LYS A 385 -3.53 2.98 -51.02
CA LYS A 385 -4.19 4.20 -51.47
C LYS A 385 -4.47 5.23 -50.37
N ASP A 386 -4.44 4.84 -49.09
CA ASP A 386 -4.83 5.74 -47.97
C ASP A 386 -3.66 6.55 -47.39
N PHE A 387 -2.42 6.13 -47.64
CA PHE A 387 -1.20 6.75 -47.08
C PHE A 387 -1.01 8.23 -47.48
N LYS A 388 -1.39 8.62 -48.71
CA LYS A 388 -1.24 10.01 -49.20
C LYS A 388 -2.31 10.98 -48.70
N ARG A 389 -3.38 10.46 -48.08
CA ARG A 389 -4.45 11.26 -47.50
C ARG A 389 -4.21 11.49 -45.99
N GLU A 390 -3.66 10.49 -45.31
CA GLU A 390 -3.24 10.61 -43.90
C GLU A 390 -2.08 11.58 -43.70
N GLU A 391 -1.10 11.67 -44.62
CA GLU A 391 0.05 12.56 -44.47
C GLU A 391 -0.36 14.05 -44.34
N ARG A 392 -1.41 14.48 -45.08
CA ARG A 392 -1.94 15.86 -45.03
C ARG A 392 -2.84 16.15 -43.85
N GLU A 393 -3.49 15.14 -43.27
CA GLU A 393 -4.29 15.29 -42.04
C GLU A 393 -3.43 15.16 -40.79
N ARG A 394 -2.37 14.34 -40.85
CA ARG A 394 -1.36 14.16 -39.81
C ARG A 394 -0.56 15.44 -39.57
N GLU A 395 -0.11 16.15 -40.60
CA GLU A 395 0.55 17.46 -40.43
C GLU A 395 -0.36 18.51 -39.77
N ARG A 396 -1.67 18.47 -40.08
CA ARG A 396 -2.66 19.38 -39.52
C ARG A 396 -2.98 19.04 -38.05
N TYR A 397 -3.09 17.75 -37.74
CA TYR A 397 -3.36 17.25 -36.39
C TYR A 397 -2.12 17.39 -35.48
N GLU A 398 -0.91 17.15 -35.99
CA GLU A 398 0.35 17.35 -35.28
C GLU A 398 0.59 18.83 -34.92
N TRP A 399 0.15 19.78 -35.76
CA TRP A 399 0.18 21.21 -35.43
C TRP A 399 -0.79 21.59 -34.31
N PHE A 400 -2.05 21.14 -34.39
CA PHE A 400 -3.05 21.39 -33.35
C PHE A 400 -2.74 20.69 -32.01
N GLU A 401 -2.19 19.48 -32.04
CA GLU A 401 -1.69 18.81 -30.83
C GLU A 401 -0.43 19.48 -30.27
N LYS A 402 0.49 19.96 -31.11
CA LYS A 402 1.66 20.71 -30.63
C LYS A 402 1.26 21.96 -29.86
N GLU A 403 0.32 22.76 -30.37
CA GLU A 403 -0.11 23.99 -29.67
C GLU A 403 -0.95 23.69 -28.43
N ARG A 404 -1.87 22.71 -28.48
CA ARG A 404 -2.65 22.31 -27.30
C ARG A 404 -1.77 21.69 -26.19
N ASN A 405 -0.79 20.88 -26.57
CA ASN A 405 0.16 20.27 -25.63
C ASN A 405 1.22 21.26 -25.13
N LYS A 406 1.48 22.36 -25.85
CA LYS A 406 2.34 23.45 -25.40
C LYS A 406 1.60 24.31 -24.38
N GLU A 407 0.35 24.68 -24.65
CA GLU A 407 -0.47 25.44 -23.70
C GLU A 407 -0.80 24.66 -22.40
N GLN A 408 -1.04 23.35 -22.49
CA GLN A 408 -1.21 22.48 -21.31
C GLN A 408 0.11 22.20 -20.57
N ARG A 409 1.25 22.09 -21.28
CA ARG A 409 2.57 22.01 -20.66
C ARG A 409 2.94 23.30 -19.96
N ASP A 410 2.67 24.46 -20.55
CA ASP A 410 2.99 25.76 -19.97
C ASP A 410 2.10 26.06 -18.76
N LYS A 411 0.81 25.73 -18.79
CA LYS A 411 -0.09 25.81 -17.62
C LYS A 411 0.29 24.83 -16.52
N GLY A 412 0.62 23.58 -16.87
CA GLY A 412 1.08 22.57 -15.91
C GLY A 412 2.46 22.86 -15.34
N LYS A 413 3.34 23.51 -16.11
CA LYS A 413 4.66 23.98 -15.66
C LYS A 413 4.53 25.18 -14.74
N ALA A 414 3.71 26.17 -15.09
CA ALA A 414 3.44 27.32 -14.23
C ALA A 414 2.77 26.92 -12.89
N GLN A 415 1.86 25.93 -12.92
CA GLN A 415 1.27 25.38 -11.69
C GLN A 415 2.31 24.65 -10.84
N ARG A 416 3.17 23.80 -11.44
CA ARG A 416 4.26 23.13 -10.72
C ARG A 416 5.27 24.12 -10.15
N GLU A 417 5.66 25.14 -10.91
CA GLU A 417 6.56 26.20 -10.46
C GLU A 417 5.93 27.02 -9.32
N ARG A 418 4.61 27.22 -9.33
CA ARG A 418 3.90 27.88 -8.23
C ARG A 418 3.83 27.00 -6.98
N GLU A 419 3.45 25.73 -7.12
CA GLU A 419 3.43 24.75 -6.03
C GLU A 419 4.83 24.55 -5.44
N GLU A 420 5.88 24.53 -6.27
CA GLU A 420 7.28 24.46 -5.88
C GLU A 420 7.73 25.72 -5.12
N ARG A 421 7.31 26.93 -5.55
CA ARG A 421 7.59 28.18 -4.82
C ARG A 421 6.86 28.24 -3.47
N GLU A 422 5.59 27.87 -3.43
CA GLU A 422 4.80 27.82 -2.18
C GLU A 422 5.41 26.77 -1.22
N ARG A 423 5.91 25.64 -1.74
CA ARG A 423 6.64 24.61 -0.99
C ARG A 423 7.98 25.10 -0.43
N CYS A 424 8.83 25.72 -1.24
CA CYS A 424 10.10 26.30 -0.76
C CYS A 424 9.84 27.38 0.30
N ALA A 425 8.79 28.18 0.14
CA ALA A 425 8.38 29.15 1.14
C ALA A 425 7.93 28.50 2.47
N ALA A 426 7.20 27.38 2.40
CA ALA A 426 6.81 26.64 3.61
C ALA A 426 8.02 26.02 4.32
N LEU A 427 8.96 25.42 3.57
CA LEU A 427 10.24 24.91 4.11
C LEU A 427 11.04 26.01 4.80
N ALA A 428 11.10 27.21 4.21
CA ALA A 428 11.81 28.34 4.78
C ALA A 428 11.17 28.89 6.07
N ASN A 429 9.86 28.67 6.26
CA ASN A 429 9.12 29.17 7.42
C ASN A 429 9.07 28.18 8.60
N PHE A 430 9.25 26.89 8.35
CA PHE A 430 9.28 25.90 9.43
C PHE A 430 10.57 26.04 10.24
N THR A 431 10.43 26.30 11.54
CA THR A 431 11.56 26.47 12.47
C THR A 431 11.32 25.61 13.71
N PRO A 432 12.18 24.62 14.00
CA PRO A 432 12.06 23.82 15.20
C PRO A 432 12.35 24.66 16.45
N THR A 433 11.78 24.26 17.58
CA THR A 433 12.02 24.95 18.87
C THR A 433 13.24 24.34 19.53
N LEU A 434 14.25 25.15 19.85
CA LEU A 434 15.39 24.76 20.68
C LEU A 434 15.12 25.18 22.12
N ILE A 435 15.37 24.30 23.08
CA ILE A 435 15.13 24.58 24.50
C ILE A 435 16.42 24.43 25.31
N SER A 436 16.58 25.27 26.32
CA SER A 436 17.67 25.17 27.29
C SER A 436 17.40 24.08 28.31
N SER A 437 18.44 23.38 28.74
CA SER A 437 18.35 22.43 29.85
C SER A 437 18.09 23.15 31.18
N GLY A 438 17.20 22.60 32.00
CA GLY A 438 17.14 22.90 33.43
C GLY A 438 18.39 22.42 34.19
N GLU A 439 18.38 22.59 35.51
CA GLU A 439 19.47 22.11 36.37
C GLU A 439 19.56 20.58 36.37
N ARG A 440 20.78 20.03 36.26
CA ARG A 440 21.01 18.59 36.34
C ARG A 440 20.84 18.13 37.78
N ARG A 441 19.76 17.40 38.07
CA ARG A 441 19.51 16.83 39.40
C ARG A 441 19.96 15.38 39.47
N VAL A 442 20.85 15.05 40.41
CA VAL A 442 21.19 13.65 40.70
C VAL A 442 19.97 12.97 41.32
N VAL A 443 19.49 11.92 40.66
CA VAL A 443 18.39 11.06 41.13
C VAL A 443 18.94 9.95 42.00
N ALA A 444 19.98 9.28 41.53
CA ALA A 444 20.63 8.18 42.23
C ALA A 444 22.07 7.99 41.76
N THR A 445 22.89 7.40 42.63
CA THR A 445 24.24 6.94 42.30
C THR A 445 24.35 5.48 42.71
N TYR A 446 25.03 4.67 41.91
CA TYR A 446 25.28 3.27 42.22
C TYR A 446 26.74 2.92 41.99
N ASN A 447 27.39 2.39 43.02
CA ASN A 447 28.79 1.96 42.96
C ASN A 447 28.83 0.44 43.07
N VAL A 448 29.50 -0.21 42.13
CA VAL A 448 29.71 -1.67 42.15
C VAL A 448 31.06 -1.99 42.80
N SER A 449 32.07 -1.20 42.46
CA SER A 449 33.44 -1.28 42.98
C SER A 449 34.03 0.13 43.06
N SER A 450 35.30 0.26 43.48
CA SER A 450 36.01 1.55 43.48
C SER A 450 36.23 2.14 42.08
N GLU A 451 36.16 1.31 41.04
CA GLU A 451 36.41 1.67 39.64
C GLU A 451 35.11 1.75 38.82
N THR A 452 33.97 1.39 39.42
CA THR A 452 32.67 1.39 38.74
C THR A 452 31.67 2.24 39.51
N GLN A 453 31.28 3.34 38.89
CA GLN A 453 30.28 4.29 39.37
C GLN A 453 29.32 4.67 38.24
N ALA A 454 28.03 4.59 38.53
CA ALA A 454 26.98 5.11 37.67
C ALA A 454 26.21 6.23 38.38
N VAL A 455 25.97 7.33 37.67
CA VAL A 455 25.17 8.45 38.16
C VAL A 455 23.97 8.65 37.26
N TYR A 456 22.79 8.62 37.85
CA TYR A 456 21.51 8.80 37.17
C TYR A 456 20.99 10.22 37.42
N TYR A 457 20.88 11.01 36.36
CA TYR A 457 20.42 12.39 36.40
C TYR A 457 19.00 12.53 35.84
N ALA A 458 18.26 13.50 36.35
CA ALA A 458 17.05 14.03 35.74
C ALA A 458 17.29 15.48 35.31
N ILE A 459 16.86 15.82 34.11
CA ILE A 459 16.92 17.15 33.53
C ILE A 459 15.51 17.55 33.14
N ASP A 460 14.95 18.51 33.89
CA ASP A 460 13.66 19.11 33.56
C ASP A 460 13.83 20.01 32.31
N ALA A 461 12.86 19.95 31.41
CA ALA A 461 12.89 20.64 30.13
C ALA A 461 11.53 21.27 29.84
N GLU A 462 11.53 22.50 29.33
CA GLU A 462 10.30 23.22 29.00
C GLU A 462 9.47 22.45 27.95
N GLY A 463 8.16 22.36 28.17
CA GLY A 463 7.24 21.65 27.27
C GLY A 463 7.17 20.13 27.46
N TYR A 464 7.92 19.56 28.41
CA TYR A 464 7.86 18.14 28.75
C TYR A 464 7.15 17.88 30.08
N ASP A 465 6.34 16.83 30.10
CA ASP A 465 5.62 16.33 31.28
C ASP A 465 6.48 15.43 32.19
N THR A 466 7.50 14.78 31.62
CA THR A 466 8.52 14.02 32.36
C THR A 466 9.94 14.47 32.00
N PRO A 467 10.89 14.44 32.96
CA PRO A 467 12.27 14.86 32.72
C PRO A 467 12.99 13.96 31.72
N PHE A 468 14.07 14.48 31.14
CA PHE A 468 15.05 13.68 30.43
C PHE A 468 15.95 12.98 31.44
N TYR A 469 16.06 11.67 31.35
CA TYR A 469 16.98 10.92 32.18
C TYR A 469 18.31 10.67 31.48
N VAL A 470 19.40 10.84 32.23
CA VAL A 470 20.75 10.60 31.75
C VAL A 470 21.45 9.65 32.71
N LEU A 471 21.90 8.51 32.21
CA LEU A 471 22.74 7.57 32.95
C LEU A 471 24.19 7.76 32.51
N ASN A 472 25.02 8.36 33.36
CA ASN A 472 26.47 8.43 33.12
C ASN A 472 27.14 7.24 33.82
N LEU A 473 27.66 6.31 33.02
CA LEU A 473 28.18 5.03 33.46
C LEU A 473 29.70 4.95 33.24
N THR A 474 30.46 5.01 34.33
CA THR A 474 31.90 4.72 34.32
C THR A 474 32.13 3.39 34.98
N ALA A 475 32.74 2.46 34.26
CA ALA A 475 32.84 1.09 34.72
C ALA A 475 34.15 0.45 34.32
N LYS A 476 34.69 -0.37 35.22
CA LYS A 476 35.91 -1.14 34.99
C LYS A 476 35.82 -2.06 33.76
N ASN A 477 34.65 -2.64 33.54
CA ASN A 477 34.34 -3.53 32.42
C ASN A 477 32.83 -3.55 32.19
N ALA A 478 32.43 -4.20 31.10
CA ALA A 478 31.04 -4.30 30.66
C ALA A 478 30.13 -5.01 31.69
N TYR A 479 30.64 -6.04 32.37
CA TYR A 479 29.93 -6.77 33.42
C TYR A 479 29.54 -5.86 34.60
N GLU A 480 30.49 -5.15 35.20
CA GLU A 480 30.21 -4.24 36.30
C GLU A 480 29.35 -3.05 35.86
N GLY A 481 29.57 -2.56 34.63
CA GLY A 481 28.75 -1.49 34.06
C GLY A 481 27.27 -1.89 33.95
N ALA A 482 27.02 -3.10 33.49
CA ALA A 482 25.68 -3.66 33.37
C ALA A 482 25.00 -3.91 34.73
N ILE A 483 25.75 -4.29 35.78
CA ILE A 483 25.21 -4.35 37.15
C ILE A 483 24.65 -2.98 37.55
N ALA A 484 25.43 -1.92 37.33
CA ALA A 484 25.03 -0.58 37.70
C ALA A 484 23.87 -0.04 36.85
N TYR A 485 23.88 -0.32 35.54
CA TYR A 485 22.75 0.01 34.66
C TYR A 485 21.47 -0.67 35.16
N GLY A 486 21.50 -1.98 35.38
CA GLY A 486 20.34 -2.76 35.78
C GLY A 486 19.78 -2.29 37.12
N ALA A 487 20.66 -1.98 38.07
CA ALA A 487 20.25 -1.48 39.37
C ALA A 487 19.55 -0.12 39.32
N LEU A 488 19.95 0.77 38.41
CA LEU A 488 19.43 2.15 38.34
C LEU A 488 18.22 2.31 37.43
N THR A 489 18.05 1.43 36.45
CA THR A 489 17.01 1.59 35.40
C THR A 489 16.08 0.38 35.29
N GLY A 490 16.29 -0.68 36.07
CA GLY A 490 15.56 -1.94 35.96
C GLY A 490 14.05 -1.78 36.08
N GLN A 491 13.58 -0.98 37.04
CA GLN A 491 12.15 -0.71 37.21
C GLN A 491 11.56 -0.01 35.97
N GLN A 492 12.18 1.06 35.49
CA GLN A 492 11.72 1.81 34.32
C GLN A 492 11.78 0.96 33.04
N GLY A 493 12.77 0.06 32.94
CA GLY A 493 12.87 -0.91 31.87
C GLY A 493 11.69 -1.90 31.87
N ILE A 494 11.33 -2.43 33.04
CA ILE A 494 10.17 -3.32 33.20
C ILE A 494 8.88 -2.59 32.81
N GLU A 495 8.71 -1.34 33.24
CA GLU A 495 7.55 -0.52 32.87
C GLU A 495 7.46 -0.33 31.34
N ASN A 496 8.58 -0.03 30.69
CA ASN A 496 8.63 0.18 29.24
C ASN A 496 8.30 -1.07 28.44
N ILE A 497 8.90 -2.22 28.76
CA ILE A 497 8.63 -3.45 28.00
C ILE A 497 7.19 -3.92 28.22
N ASN A 498 6.64 -3.78 29.43
CA ASN A 498 5.24 -4.12 29.69
C ASN A 498 4.29 -3.21 28.92
N ALA A 499 4.58 -1.91 28.86
CA ALA A 499 3.80 -0.96 28.07
C ALA A 499 3.85 -1.30 26.57
N LEU A 500 5.04 -1.67 26.06
CA LEU A 500 5.23 -2.10 24.68
C LEU A 500 4.46 -3.39 24.37
N LEU A 501 4.64 -4.45 25.15
CA LEU A 501 3.97 -5.74 24.96
C LEU A 501 2.44 -5.60 25.01
N LYS A 502 1.92 -4.79 25.95
CA LYS A 502 0.49 -4.50 26.06
C LYS A 502 -0.05 -3.70 24.86
N THR A 503 0.77 -2.85 24.27
CA THR A 503 0.42 -2.11 23.04
C THR A 503 0.34 -3.04 21.83
N ILE A 504 1.25 -4.01 21.75
CA ILE A 504 1.28 -5.03 20.69
C ILE A 504 0.09 -5.99 20.83
N LEU A 505 -0.10 -6.60 22.00
CA LEU A 505 -1.14 -7.59 22.28
C LEU A 505 -2.11 -7.12 23.39
N PRO A 506 -3.06 -6.22 23.07
CA PRO A 506 -3.97 -5.69 24.08
C PRO A 506 -4.98 -6.75 24.53
N GLY A 507 -4.89 -7.19 25.78
CA GLY A 507 -5.94 -7.96 26.45
C GLY A 507 -5.92 -9.47 26.20
N ASP A 508 -4.80 -10.05 25.73
CA ASP A 508 -4.63 -11.50 25.61
C ASP A 508 -3.35 -11.99 26.34
N PRO A 509 -3.46 -12.38 27.62
CA PRO A 509 -2.32 -12.76 28.43
C PRO A 509 -1.66 -14.07 27.96
N GLU A 510 -2.39 -15.00 27.33
CA GLU A 510 -1.78 -16.22 26.80
C GLU A 510 -0.96 -15.95 25.53
N LEU A 511 -1.45 -15.11 24.61
CA LEU A 511 -0.66 -14.71 23.44
C LEU A 511 0.57 -13.91 23.84
N GLN A 512 0.44 -13.03 24.84
CA GLN A 512 1.58 -12.29 25.38
C GLN A 512 2.64 -13.24 25.96
N ALA A 513 2.23 -14.24 26.76
CA ALA A 513 3.15 -15.22 27.31
C ALA A 513 3.87 -16.06 26.22
N VAL A 514 3.17 -16.37 25.12
CA VAL A 514 3.81 -17.00 23.94
C VAL A 514 4.86 -16.09 23.32
N LEU A 515 4.53 -14.81 23.10
CA LEU A 515 5.45 -13.83 22.53
C LEU A 515 6.69 -13.65 23.43
N GLU A 516 6.49 -13.47 24.73
CA GLU A 516 7.57 -13.35 25.72
C GLU A 516 8.52 -14.55 25.67
N ARG A 517 7.99 -15.78 25.58
CA ARG A 517 8.82 -16.98 25.45
C ARG A 517 9.52 -17.08 24.12
N PHE A 518 8.85 -16.69 23.04
CA PHE A 518 9.47 -16.62 21.73
C PHE A 518 10.69 -15.70 21.79
N LEU A 519 10.54 -14.47 22.30
CA LEU A 519 11.63 -13.50 22.43
C LEU A 519 12.79 -14.01 23.30
N ASP A 520 12.50 -14.68 24.42
CA ASP A 520 13.51 -15.28 25.29
C ASP A 520 14.36 -16.33 24.55
N LEU A 521 13.71 -17.28 23.86
CA LEU A 521 14.40 -18.32 23.09
C LEU A 521 15.21 -17.73 21.94
N GLN A 522 14.64 -16.76 21.23
CA GLN A 522 15.31 -16.06 20.14
C GLN A 522 16.61 -15.42 20.61
N PHE A 523 16.56 -14.70 21.73
CA PHE A 523 17.75 -14.11 22.33
C PHE A 523 18.77 -15.18 22.75
N LYS A 524 18.33 -16.18 23.50
CA LYS A 524 19.21 -17.19 24.14
C LYS A 524 19.85 -18.18 23.18
N HIS A 525 19.14 -18.61 22.14
CA HIS A 525 19.61 -19.68 21.25
C HIS A 525 20.16 -19.17 19.93
N HIS A 526 19.74 -17.98 19.52
CA HIS A 526 20.11 -17.46 18.20
C HIS A 526 20.89 -16.16 18.25
N ILE A 527 20.62 -15.23 19.16
CA ILE A 527 21.36 -13.95 19.21
C ILE A 527 22.68 -14.11 19.97
N THR A 528 22.64 -14.64 21.20
CA THR A 528 23.84 -14.75 22.06
C THR A 528 25.03 -15.48 21.43
N PRO A 529 24.90 -16.52 20.58
CA PRO A 529 26.07 -17.18 19.99
C PRO A 529 26.89 -16.28 19.05
N HIS A 530 26.32 -15.18 18.55
CA HIS A 530 26.99 -14.26 17.62
C HIS A 530 27.38 -12.93 18.28
N LEU A 531 27.11 -12.76 19.58
CA LEU A 531 27.49 -11.55 20.30
C LEU A 531 28.98 -11.57 20.67
N PRO A 532 29.70 -10.44 20.51
CA PRO A 532 31.02 -10.28 21.09
C PRO A 532 31.02 -10.50 22.60
N GLN A 533 32.16 -10.94 23.16
CA GLN A 533 32.29 -11.29 24.58
C GLN A 533 31.84 -10.15 25.51
N GLU A 534 32.12 -8.89 25.16
CA GLU A 534 31.73 -7.73 25.96
C GLU A 534 30.21 -7.66 26.22
N PHE A 535 29.37 -8.00 25.23
CA PHE A 535 27.91 -7.98 25.40
C PHE A 535 27.40 -9.21 26.15
N LEU A 536 28.12 -10.34 26.07
CA LEU A 536 27.84 -11.50 26.91
C LEU A 536 28.15 -11.19 28.38
N ASP A 537 29.23 -10.45 28.63
CA ASP A 537 29.60 -9.97 29.95
C ASP A 537 28.58 -8.94 30.47
N GLU A 538 28.09 -8.01 29.63
CA GLU A 538 26.96 -7.13 30.00
C GLU A 538 25.73 -7.95 30.40
N PHE A 539 25.37 -8.98 29.64
CA PHE A 539 24.22 -9.81 29.95
C PHE A 539 24.36 -10.54 31.29
N ALA A 540 25.53 -11.11 31.58
CA ALA A 540 25.83 -11.71 32.87
C ALA A 540 25.78 -10.67 34.02
N GLY A 541 26.20 -9.44 33.77
CA GLY A 541 26.13 -8.34 34.73
C GLY A 541 24.70 -7.95 35.08
N LEU A 542 23.78 -7.98 34.11
CA LEU A 542 22.35 -7.75 34.38
C LEU A 542 21.75 -8.86 35.22
N GLN A 543 22.10 -10.13 34.96
CA GLN A 543 21.62 -11.24 35.80
C GLN A 543 22.07 -11.08 37.26
N GLU A 544 23.28 -10.55 37.47
CA GLU A 544 23.74 -10.19 38.80
C GLU A 544 22.99 -8.97 39.38
N ALA A 545 22.63 -7.97 38.56
CA ALA A 545 21.76 -6.88 38.98
C ALA A 545 20.39 -7.39 39.45
N ASP A 546 19.83 -8.37 38.73
CA ASP A 546 18.56 -9.00 39.06
C ASP A 546 18.63 -9.69 40.42
N ASN A 547 19.72 -10.41 40.70
CA ASN A 547 19.94 -11.03 42.01
C ASN A 547 20.05 -10.01 43.15
N ARG A 548 20.65 -8.84 42.88
CA ARG A 548 20.86 -7.78 43.89
C ARG A 548 19.60 -6.97 44.18
N THR A 549 18.79 -6.73 43.17
CA THR A 549 17.66 -5.79 43.24
C THR A 549 16.29 -6.47 43.27
N GLY A 550 16.21 -7.71 42.79
CA GLY A 550 14.95 -8.41 42.54
C GLY A 550 14.19 -7.92 41.30
N PHE A 551 14.74 -6.96 40.56
CA PHE A 551 14.18 -6.54 39.27
C PHE A 551 14.64 -7.51 38.19
N ASN A 552 13.72 -8.13 37.45
CA ASN A 552 14.06 -9.04 36.35
C ASN A 552 14.53 -8.25 35.11
N THR A 553 15.62 -7.50 35.20
CA THR A 553 16.09 -6.58 34.16
C THR A 553 16.73 -7.32 32.99
N SER A 554 17.41 -8.45 33.24
CA SER A 554 18.02 -9.25 32.18
C SER A 554 16.99 -9.77 31.16
N ILE A 555 15.78 -10.13 31.59
CA ILE A 555 14.74 -10.62 30.67
C ILE A 555 14.14 -9.49 29.83
N VAL A 556 13.96 -8.30 30.41
CA VAL A 556 13.52 -7.09 29.71
C VAL A 556 14.46 -6.78 28.54
N TYR A 557 15.75 -6.88 28.83
CA TYR A 557 16.83 -6.67 27.87
C TYR A 557 16.79 -7.68 26.72
N SER A 558 16.65 -8.96 27.03
CA SER A 558 16.50 -10.01 26.03
C SER A 558 15.33 -9.69 25.10
N TYR A 559 14.18 -9.28 25.65
CA TYR A 559 13.00 -8.96 24.87
C TYR A 559 13.20 -7.74 23.98
N ALA A 560 13.77 -6.66 24.52
CA ALA A 560 14.04 -5.44 23.77
C ALA A 560 14.99 -5.69 22.57
N ILE A 561 16.08 -6.45 22.79
CA ILE A 561 17.04 -6.78 21.74
C ILE A 561 16.45 -7.77 20.73
N ALA A 562 15.74 -8.80 21.18
CA ALA A 562 15.08 -9.74 20.28
C ALA A 562 14.02 -9.05 19.42
N LEU A 563 13.15 -8.22 20.00
CA LEU A 563 12.17 -7.42 19.26
C LEU A 563 12.86 -6.54 18.22
N GLY A 564 13.94 -5.85 18.59
CA GLY A 564 14.72 -5.06 17.64
C GLY A 564 15.33 -5.89 16.50
N GLY A 565 15.70 -7.14 16.76
CA GLY A 565 16.36 -8.04 15.81
C GLY A 565 15.45 -8.87 14.90
N ILE A 566 14.16 -9.01 15.25
CA ILE A 566 13.19 -9.84 14.53
C ILE A 566 12.00 -9.05 14.00
N ALA A 567 12.01 -7.72 14.18
CA ALA A 567 10.92 -6.84 13.78
C ALA A 567 10.66 -6.82 12.26
N VAL A 568 11.40 -7.56 11.43
CA VAL A 568 11.26 -7.63 9.97
C VAL A 568 11.40 -9.10 9.54
N GLY A 569 10.58 -9.58 8.59
CA GLY A 569 10.63 -10.96 8.07
C GLY A 569 9.33 -11.78 8.21
N ASP A 570 9.41 -13.10 8.04
CA ASP A 570 8.26 -14.03 8.22
C ASP A 570 8.14 -14.49 9.68
N VAL A 571 7.78 -13.53 10.54
CA VAL A 571 7.62 -13.73 11.98
C VAL A 571 6.59 -14.82 12.31
N GLU A 572 5.60 -15.02 11.42
CA GLU A 572 4.60 -16.08 11.58
C GLU A 572 5.22 -17.46 11.47
N ALA A 573 6.06 -17.69 10.46
CA ALA A 573 6.77 -18.95 10.30
C ALA A 573 7.74 -19.22 11.46
N ASP A 574 8.45 -18.20 11.94
CA ASP A 574 9.40 -18.35 13.06
C ASP A 574 8.69 -18.69 14.38
N ILE A 575 7.57 -18.01 14.69
CA ILE A 575 6.76 -18.32 15.86
C ILE A 575 6.15 -19.72 15.71
N LEU A 576 5.65 -20.08 14.53
CA LEU A 576 5.05 -21.38 14.28
C LEU A 576 6.05 -22.52 14.47
N TYR A 577 7.26 -22.38 13.92
CA TYR A 577 8.34 -23.36 14.06
C TYR A 577 8.64 -23.61 15.55
N LEU A 578 8.77 -22.55 16.34
CA LEU A 578 9.02 -22.67 17.77
C LEU A 578 7.84 -23.26 18.54
N LEU A 579 6.60 -22.91 18.19
CA LEU A 579 5.40 -23.48 18.80
C LEU A 579 5.22 -24.98 18.51
N GLU A 580 5.59 -25.44 17.32
CA GLU A 580 5.49 -26.84 16.91
C GLU A 580 6.68 -27.70 17.36
N GLY A 581 7.81 -27.08 17.68
CA GLY A 581 9.03 -27.73 18.20
C GLY A 581 9.19 -27.65 19.72
N GLU A 582 9.77 -26.54 20.19
CA GLU A 582 10.40 -26.42 21.53
C GLU A 582 9.61 -25.57 22.54
N LEU A 583 8.78 -24.63 22.10
CA LEU A 583 8.18 -23.61 22.98
C LEU A 583 7.04 -24.18 23.85
N LEU A 584 6.23 -25.10 23.32
CA LEU A 584 5.07 -25.67 24.02
C LEU A 584 5.39 -26.97 24.78
N SER A 585 6.55 -27.57 24.59
CA SER A 585 6.98 -28.73 25.40
C SER A 585 7.35 -28.32 26.82
N ASP A 586 7.95 -27.14 26.99
CA ASP A 586 8.50 -26.66 28.26
C ASP A 586 7.52 -25.81 29.07
N ALA A 587 6.34 -25.52 28.52
CA ALA A 587 5.25 -24.78 29.16
C ALA A 587 3.92 -25.56 29.09
N PRO A 588 3.81 -26.74 29.75
CA PRO A 588 2.65 -27.62 29.62
C PRO A 588 1.34 -26.95 30.06
N GLN A 589 1.41 -26.02 31.02
CA GLN A 589 0.26 -25.25 31.48
C GLN A 589 -0.22 -24.25 30.40
N LEU A 590 0.70 -23.56 29.73
CA LEU A 590 0.37 -22.64 28.64
C LEU A 590 -0.23 -23.40 27.45
N LYS A 591 0.37 -24.54 27.09
CA LYS A 591 -0.16 -25.46 26.08
C LYS A 591 -1.58 -25.93 26.42
N ALA A 592 -1.83 -26.29 27.68
CA ALA A 592 -3.15 -26.70 28.15
C ALA A 592 -4.18 -25.55 28.05
N ASN A 593 -3.79 -24.33 28.45
CA ASN A 593 -4.66 -23.15 28.37
C ASN A 593 -5.03 -22.80 26.92
N LEU A 594 -4.05 -22.82 26.01
CA LEU A 594 -4.29 -22.60 24.57
C LEU A 594 -5.22 -23.68 23.98
N ALA A 595 -5.02 -24.95 24.38
CA ALA A 595 -5.88 -26.06 23.97
C ALA A 595 -7.32 -25.93 24.51
N LEU A 596 -7.50 -25.48 25.74
CA LEU A 596 -8.84 -25.18 26.31
C LEU A 596 -9.56 -24.07 25.55
N ARG A 597 -8.82 -23.11 24.99
CA ARG A 597 -9.34 -22.07 24.10
C ARG A 597 -9.57 -22.55 22.66
N GLY A 598 -9.20 -23.78 22.33
CA GLY A 598 -9.31 -24.33 20.97
C GLY A 598 -8.35 -23.69 19.96
N LEU A 599 -7.27 -23.05 20.42
CA LEU A 599 -6.30 -22.39 19.57
C LEU A 599 -5.21 -23.37 19.11
N THR A 600 -4.99 -23.45 17.80
CA THR A 600 -3.88 -24.21 17.20
C THR A 600 -2.59 -23.39 17.20
N SER A 601 -1.42 -24.03 17.11
CA SER A 601 -0.13 -23.31 17.00
C SER A 601 -0.11 -22.31 15.84
N SER A 602 -0.68 -22.70 14.68
CA SER A 602 -0.83 -21.80 13.52
C SER A 602 -1.75 -20.62 13.81
N ALA A 603 -2.87 -20.81 14.53
CA ALA A 603 -3.73 -19.70 14.90
C ALA A 603 -3.05 -18.72 15.87
N VAL A 604 -2.26 -19.24 16.82
CA VAL A 604 -1.47 -18.43 17.76
C VAL A 604 -0.38 -17.64 17.03
N ALA A 605 0.42 -18.32 16.19
CA ALA A 605 1.47 -17.69 15.40
C ALA A 605 0.91 -16.60 14.48
N GLY A 606 -0.17 -16.90 13.76
CA GLY A 606 -0.86 -15.95 12.90
C GLY A 606 -1.43 -14.76 13.65
N ALA A 607 -1.98 -14.96 14.85
CA ALA A 607 -2.48 -13.87 15.68
C ALA A 607 -1.37 -12.92 16.15
N ILE A 608 -0.25 -13.47 16.65
CA ILE A 608 0.89 -12.66 17.11
C ILE A 608 1.55 -11.93 15.93
N ALA A 609 1.79 -12.63 14.82
CA ALA A 609 2.36 -12.01 13.62
C ALA A 609 1.45 -10.92 13.04
N THR A 610 0.12 -11.12 13.07
CA THR A 610 -0.85 -10.10 12.66
C THR A 610 -0.82 -8.90 13.59
N ALA A 611 -0.80 -9.11 14.91
CA ALA A 611 -0.72 -8.03 15.89
C ALA A 611 0.55 -7.18 15.69
N LEU A 612 1.69 -7.84 15.48
CA LEU A 612 2.96 -7.17 15.16
C LEU A 612 2.85 -6.38 13.85
N ARG A 613 2.28 -6.96 12.79
CA ARG A 613 2.09 -6.28 11.49
C ARG A 613 1.14 -5.08 11.56
N GLU A 614 -0.04 -5.25 12.17
CA GLU A 614 -1.07 -4.20 12.26
C GLU A 614 -0.63 -3.00 13.11
N ARG A 615 0.23 -3.24 14.11
CA ARG A 615 0.78 -2.19 14.96
C ARG A 615 1.95 -1.46 14.31
N ASN A 616 2.28 -1.80 13.06
CA ASN A 616 3.39 -1.22 12.32
C ASN A 616 4.67 -1.17 13.17
N ILE A 617 4.99 -2.29 13.84
CA ILE A 617 6.27 -2.37 14.56
C ILE A 617 7.47 -2.27 13.63
N PHE A 618 7.27 -2.32 12.31
CA PHE A 618 8.23 -1.92 11.28
C PHE A 618 8.47 -0.41 11.35
N GLN A 619 9.63 -0.03 11.87
CA GLN A 619 9.97 1.35 12.21
C GLN A 619 10.00 2.23 10.95
N SER A 620 9.13 3.23 10.88
CA SER A 620 9.24 4.29 9.87
C SER A 620 10.29 5.28 10.34
N CYS A 621 11.33 5.51 9.55
CA CYS A 621 12.50 6.24 10.02
C CYS A 621 13.07 7.08 8.89
N SER A 622 13.73 8.19 9.26
CA SER A 622 14.48 9.02 8.34
C SER A 622 15.82 9.33 8.94
N MET A 623 16.88 9.36 8.12
CA MET A 623 18.21 9.79 8.56
C MET A 623 18.93 10.55 7.46
N PHE A 624 19.83 11.44 7.84
CA PHE A 624 20.71 12.14 6.91
C PHE A 624 22.09 12.43 7.50
N GLY A 625 23.05 12.66 6.61
CA GLY A 625 24.32 13.31 6.89
C GLY A 625 24.63 14.34 5.81
N ALA A 626 25.00 15.54 6.23
CA ALA A 626 25.48 16.62 5.38
C ALA A 626 26.88 17.04 5.83
N PHE A 627 27.75 17.40 4.89
CA PHE A 627 29.14 17.74 5.16
C PHE A 627 29.70 18.64 4.04
N GLY A 628 31.03 18.84 4.01
CA GLY A 628 31.70 19.45 2.87
C GLY A 628 31.17 20.83 2.49
N SER A 629 30.89 21.06 1.21
CA SER A 629 30.47 22.39 0.75
C SER A 629 29.08 22.83 1.24
N ARG A 630 28.28 21.92 1.83
CA ARG A 630 26.93 22.23 2.32
C ARG A 630 26.87 22.74 3.75
N THR A 631 27.90 22.49 4.55
CA THR A 631 27.88 22.78 5.99
C THR A 631 28.87 23.89 6.37
N VAL A 632 28.59 24.56 7.48
CA VAL A 632 29.52 25.57 8.02
C VAL A 632 30.85 24.90 8.35
N GLY A 633 31.92 25.38 7.70
CA GLY A 633 33.28 24.88 7.91
C GLY A 633 33.55 23.47 7.37
N GLY A 634 32.66 22.91 6.53
CA GLY A 634 32.84 21.57 5.98
C GLY A 634 32.59 20.41 6.94
N GLN A 635 32.07 20.72 8.12
CA GLN A 635 31.93 19.76 9.21
C GLN A 635 30.72 18.85 9.03
N LEU A 636 30.79 17.65 9.58
CA LEU A 636 29.66 16.73 9.59
C LEU A 636 28.49 17.26 10.42
N ARG A 637 27.29 17.20 9.85
CA ARG A 637 25.99 17.36 10.51
C ARG A 637 25.16 16.13 10.18
N SER A 638 24.57 15.49 11.16
CA SER A 638 23.73 14.33 10.92
C SER A 638 22.52 14.33 11.84
N GLY A 639 21.47 13.62 11.46
CA GLY A 639 20.27 13.54 12.27
C GLY A 639 19.34 12.46 11.80
N ARG A 640 18.42 12.06 12.68
CA ARG A 640 17.44 11.02 12.41
C ARG A 640 16.17 11.15 13.23
N ASN A 641 15.12 10.53 12.70
CA ASN A 641 13.83 10.38 13.33
C ASN A 641 13.44 8.91 13.47
N LEU A 642 12.84 8.58 14.62
CA LEU A 642 12.13 7.32 14.87
C LEU A 642 10.63 7.59 14.81
N ASP A 643 9.95 7.06 13.79
CA ASP A 643 8.50 7.06 13.65
C ASP A 643 8.00 5.63 13.94
N TRP A 644 7.26 5.46 15.03
CA TRP A 644 6.93 4.13 15.54
C TRP A 644 5.61 4.15 16.32
N LEU A 645 5.50 3.36 17.38
CA LEU A 645 4.35 3.29 18.28
C LEU A 645 4.25 4.54 19.17
N ALA A 646 3.73 5.63 18.60
CA ALA A 646 3.39 6.82 19.36
C ALA A 646 2.39 6.50 20.47
N GLN A 647 2.50 7.24 21.58
CA GLN A 647 1.66 7.09 22.76
C GLN A 647 1.73 5.68 23.41
N SER A 648 2.77 4.90 23.11
CA SER A 648 3.04 3.60 23.75
C SER A 648 3.40 3.72 25.24
N GLY A 649 3.76 4.93 25.68
CA GLY A 649 4.20 5.21 27.05
C GLY A 649 5.71 5.12 27.26
N LEU A 650 6.47 4.69 26.25
CA LEU A 650 7.94 4.58 26.31
C LEU A 650 8.62 5.91 26.64
N ALA A 651 8.08 7.03 26.13
CA ALA A 651 8.61 8.37 26.35
C ALA A 651 8.57 8.85 27.81
N LYS A 652 7.80 8.18 28.68
CA LYS A 652 7.81 8.43 30.13
C LYS A 652 9.19 8.15 30.73
N ASN A 653 9.84 7.11 30.22
CA ASN A 653 11.13 6.60 30.68
C ASN A 653 12.19 6.72 29.56
N LYS A 654 12.25 7.90 28.94
CA LYS A 654 13.28 8.29 27.96
C LYS A 654 14.66 8.33 28.61
N LEU A 655 15.67 7.79 27.93
CA LEU A 655 17.01 7.60 28.52
C LEU A 655 18.13 7.91 27.53
N ILE A 656 19.07 8.73 27.97
CA ILE A 656 20.38 8.88 27.33
C ILE A 656 21.40 8.15 28.21
N THR A 657 22.16 7.22 27.66
CA THR A 657 23.21 6.52 28.42
C THR A 657 24.58 6.88 27.88
N ILE A 658 25.47 7.37 28.74
CA ILE A 658 26.88 7.61 28.42
C ILE A 658 27.69 6.47 29.01
N TYR A 659 28.52 5.84 28.17
CA TYR A 659 29.37 4.71 28.54
C TYR A 659 30.83 5.13 28.55
N HIS A 660 31.51 4.85 29.67
CA HIS A 660 32.96 4.96 29.83
C HIS A 660 33.53 3.61 30.25
N TYR A 661 34.00 2.85 29.26
CA TYR A 661 34.73 1.61 29.45
C TYR A 661 36.20 1.81 29.04
N PRO A 662 37.19 1.25 29.77
CA PRO A 662 38.61 1.50 29.53
C PRO A 662 39.10 1.20 28.11
N ASP A 663 38.55 0.17 27.46
CA ASP A 663 38.97 -0.30 26.14
C ASP A 663 38.11 0.23 24.99
N GLN A 664 37.19 1.16 25.27
CA GLN A 664 36.28 1.73 24.27
C GLN A 664 36.40 3.26 24.23
N ILE A 665 36.11 3.83 23.06
CA ILE A 665 35.89 5.27 22.92
C ILE A 665 34.63 5.62 23.73
N PRO A 666 34.62 6.63 24.61
CA PRO A 666 33.39 7.03 25.29
C PRO A 666 32.28 7.37 24.28
N TYR A 667 31.06 6.93 24.53
CA TYR A 667 29.92 7.19 23.65
C TYR A 667 28.61 7.35 24.40
N ALA A 668 27.66 8.01 23.74
CA ALA A 668 26.32 8.23 24.24
C ALA A 668 25.28 7.60 23.30
N THR A 669 24.31 6.89 23.87
CA THR A 669 23.15 6.35 23.17
C THR A 669 21.90 7.17 23.50
N VAL A 670 21.02 7.32 22.51
CA VAL A 670 19.68 7.88 22.68
C VAL A 670 18.69 6.72 22.55
N ALA A 671 17.98 6.40 23.64
CA ALA A 671 17.08 5.25 23.71
C ALA A 671 16.05 5.39 24.85
N PHE A 672 15.55 4.27 25.34
CA PHE A 672 14.61 4.19 26.46
C PHE A 672 15.20 3.28 27.54
N ALA A 673 14.79 3.48 28.79
CA ALA A 673 15.15 2.53 29.85
C ALA A 673 14.70 1.11 29.46
N GLY A 674 15.55 0.11 29.68
CA GLY A 674 15.32 -1.28 29.26
C GLY A 674 15.70 -1.60 27.81
N PHE A 675 16.12 -0.61 27.01
CA PHE A 675 16.69 -0.83 25.68
C PHE A 675 18.21 -0.58 25.72
N PRO A 676 19.05 -1.63 25.79
CA PRO A 676 20.49 -1.48 25.90
C PRO A 676 21.22 -1.25 24.60
N GLY A 677 20.54 -1.35 23.46
CA GLY A 677 21.11 -1.00 22.18
C GLY A 677 21.20 0.51 21.96
N ALA A 678 21.70 0.91 20.80
CA ALA A 678 21.55 2.26 20.31
C ALA A 678 20.46 2.29 19.24
N ILE A 679 19.43 3.12 19.42
CA ILE A 679 18.58 3.56 18.32
C ILE A 679 19.38 4.53 17.44
N THR A 680 20.08 5.46 18.11
CA THR A 680 21.04 6.40 17.53
C THR A 680 21.99 6.87 18.63
N GLY A 681 23.05 7.60 18.28
CA GLY A 681 24.01 8.09 19.26
C GLY A 681 25.25 8.71 18.63
N MET A 682 26.17 9.15 19.49
CA MET A 682 27.47 9.65 19.08
C MET A 682 28.61 9.25 20.04
N SER A 683 29.83 9.21 19.52
CA SER A 683 31.04 8.97 20.31
C SER A 683 31.92 10.21 20.48
N ALA A 684 32.82 10.17 21.46
CA ALA A 684 33.85 11.18 21.70
C ALA A 684 34.85 11.31 20.53
N ALA A 685 34.96 10.29 19.67
CA ALA A 685 35.72 10.36 18.42
C ALA A 685 34.97 11.05 17.28
N GLY A 686 33.73 11.50 17.52
CA GLY A 686 32.90 12.16 16.54
C GLY A 686 32.25 11.21 15.53
N VAL A 687 32.03 9.94 15.92
CA VAL A 687 31.22 9.00 15.15
C VAL A 687 29.75 9.21 15.52
N THR A 688 28.86 9.18 14.54
CA THR A 688 27.39 9.23 14.73
C THR A 688 26.76 8.03 14.04
N VAL A 689 25.79 7.41 14.68
CA VAL A 689 25.12 6.21 14.15
C VAL A 689 23.63 6.41 14.03
N HIS A 690 23.07 5.91 12.94
CA HIS A 690 21.68 6.11 12.55
C HIS A 690 21.12 4.81 11.99
N GLU A 691 19.82 4.69 12.06
CA GLU A 691 19.05 3.60 11.47
C GLU A 691 17.91 4.20 10.64
N ALA A 692 17.46 3.52 9.60
CA ALA A 692 16.16 3.71 9.01
C ALA A 692 15.66 2.43 8.35
N GLY A 693 14.35 2.22 8.23
CA GLY A 693 13.84 0.95 7.70
C GLY A 693 14.28 0.67 6.26
N ASN A 694 14.28 -0.60 5.88
CA ASN A 694 14.55 -1.05 4.51
C ASN A 694 13.74 -2.33 4.17
N ASP A 695 12.97 -2.80 5.15
CA ASP A 695 12.13 -3.99 5.23
C ASP A 695 12.46 -5.06 4.19
N SER A 696 13.51 -5.85 4.44
CA SER A 696 13.86 -7.03 3.63
C SER A 696 13.12 -8.27 4.11
N LYS A 697 12.62 -9.08 3.18
CA LYS A 697 12.08 -10.42 3.42
C LYS A 697 13.17 -11.41 3.86
N ASP A 698 14.43 -11.13 3.51
CA ASP A 698 15.59 -11.92 3.91
C ASP A 698 16.07 -11.49 5.30
N VAL A 699 15.70 -12.28 6.31
CA VAL A 699 16.15 -12.14 7.69
C VAL A 699 16.82 -13.40 8.20
N THR A 700 17.70 -13.23 9.18
CA THR A 700 18.46 -14.28 9.83
C THR A 700 18.78 -13.86 11.26
N LEU A 701 18.72 -14.80 12.18
CA LEU A 701 19.20 -14.57 13.53
C LEU A 701 20.71 -14.84 13.66
N ASN A 702 21.32 -15.39 12.60
CA ASN A 702 22.73 -15.72 12.56
C ASN A 702 23.58 -14.50 12.19
N GLY A 703 23.65 -13.53 13.09
CA GLY A 703 24.44 -12.32 12.88
C GLY A 703 24.48 -11.40 14.09
N PHE A 704 25.16 -10.26 13.92
CA PHE A 704 25.29 -9.27 14.96
C PHE A 704 24.10 -8.31 14.90
N VAL A 705 23.19 -8.47 15.86
CA VAL A 705 21.94 -7.71 15.96
C VAL A 705 22.18 -6.20 15.95
N TRP A 706 21.43 -5.47 15.12
CA TRP A 706 21.75 -4.10 14.78
C TRP A 706 21.85 -3.12 15.96
N PRO A 707 21.00 -3.16 17.02
CA PRO A 707 21.08 -2.14 18.08
C PRO A 707 22.40 -2.22 18.86
N LEU A 708 22.89 -3.43 19.11
CA LEU A 708 24.17 -3.66 19.78
C LEU A 708 25.34 -3.38 18.84
N ARG A 709 25.17 -3.69 17.56
CA ARG A 709 26.17 -3.41 16.54
C ARG A 709 26.43 -1.91 16.38
N LEU A 710 25.39 -1.06 16.45
CA LEU A 710 25.56 0.40 16.44
C LEU A 710 26.33 0.91 17.67
N ARG A 711 26.13 0.29 18.86
CA ARG A 711 26.97 0.58 20.05
C ARG A 711 28.42 0.19 19.84
N ALA A 712 28.67 -1.00 19.30
CA ALA A 712 30.02 -1.47 19.02
C ALA A 712 30.75 -0.54 18.02
N VAL A 713 30.05 -0.06 16.99
CA VAL A 713 30.60 0.96 16.06
C VAL A 713 31.02 2.21 16.82
N MET A 714 30.16 2.79 17.66
CA MET A 714 30.51 3.99 18.42
C MET A 714 31.69 3.80 19.38
N GLY A 715 31.82 2.61 19.98
CA GLY A 715 32.91 2.29 20.91
C GLY A 715 34.26 2.01 20.25
N THR A 716 34.31 1.75 18.93
CA THR A 716 35.53 1.23 18.27
C THR A 716 35.98 2.04 17.05
N VAL A 717 35.06 2.59 16.27
CA VAL A 717 35.32 3.24 14.98
C VAL A 717 35.78 4.69 15.18
N LYS A 718 36.65 5.19 14.29
CA LYS A 718 37.08 6.60 14.26
C LYS A 718 36.94 7.27 12.89
N THR A 719 37.09 6.49 11.82
CA THR A 719 37.04 6.96 10.42
C THR A 719 36.01 6.19 9.61
N GLN A 720 35.65 6.70 8.42
CA GLN A 720 34.72 6.00 7.55
C GLN A 720 35.24 4.63 7.13
N GLU A 721 36.56 4.47 6.89
CA GLU A 721 37.11 3.16 6.52
C GLU A 721 37.04 2.17 7.68
N ASP A 722 37.32 2.60 8.92
CA ASP A 722 37.14 1.75 10.10
C ASP A 722 35.69 1.24 10.21
N ALA A 723 34.71 2.11 9.91
CA ALA A 723 33.30 1.74 9.90
C ALA A 723 32.99 0.68 8.83
N LEU A 724 33.51 0.87 7.61
CA LEU A 724 33.31 -0.07 6.51
C LEU A 724 33.96 -1.42 6.82
N ASP A 725 35.18 -1.43 7.36
CA ASP A 725 35.88 -2.64 7.75
C ASP A 725 35.20 -3.37 8.90
N PHE A 726 34.76 -2.64 9.93
CA PHE A 726 33.94 -3.20 11.00
C PHE A 726 32.68 -3.87 10.43
N TRP A 727 32.00 -3.19 9.50
CA TRP A 727 30.77 -3.69 8.92
C TRP A 727 30.97 -4.91 8.01
N ARG A 728 32.07 -4.96 7.25
CA ARG A 728 32.42 -6.12 6.39
C ARG A 728 32.75 -7.36 7.21
N ASN A 729 33.30 -7.18 8.41
CA ASN A 729 33.73 -8.28 9.30
C ASN A 729 32.63 -8.78 10.23
N THR A 730 31.42 -8.23 10.16
CA THR A 730 30.28 -8.60 11.00
C THR A 730 29.04 -8.86 10.13
N ASN A 731 28.24 -9.87 10.48
CA ASN A 731 27.07 -10.26 9.68
C ASN A 731 25.81 -9.46 10.07
N ASN A 732 25.02 -9.03 9.08
CA ASN A 732 23.70 -8.44 9.31
C ASN A 732 22.69 -9.53 9.69
N THR A 733 21.72 -9.18 10.54
CA THR A 733 20.58 -10.05 10.86
C THR A 733 19.37 -9.80 9.97
N MET A 734 19.16 -8.58 9.49
CA MET A 734 17.91 -8.20 8.82
C MET A 734 18.15 -7.09 7.80
N GLY A 735 17.10 -6.73 7.06
CA GLY A 735 17.19 -5.61 6.13
C GLY A 735 16.78 -4.29 6.74
N ILE A 736 17.78 -3.48 7.05
CA ILE A 736 17.65 -2.14 7.61
C ILE A 736 18.69 -1.22 6.93
N ASN A 737 18.39 0.06 6.79
CA ASN A 737 19.36 1.07 6.40
C ASN A 737 20.11 1.56 7.64
N HIS A 738 21.44 1.65 7.57
CA HIS A 738 22.25 2.27 8.62
C HIS A 738 22.97 3.50 8.09
N GLY A 739 23.10 4.52 8.93
CA GLY A 739 23.86 5.71 8.62
C GLY A 739 25.04 5.80 9.57
N ILE A 740 26.25 5.98 9.04
CA ILE A 740 27.44 6.18 9.86
C ILE A 740 28.12 7.45 9.40
N GLY A 741 28.15 8.43 10.29
CA GLY A 741 28.86 9.68 10.08
C GLY A 741 30.14 9.71 10.89
N THR A 742 31.23 10.19 10.29
CA THR A 742 32.55 10.30 10.91
C THR A 742 33.07 11.73 10.77
N ALA A 743 33.31 12.39 11.91
CA ALA A 743 33.74 13.78 11.93
C ALA A 743 35.20 13.98 11.49
N SER A 744 36.04 12.96 11.70
CA SER A 744 37.49 12.99 11.43
C SER A 744 37.83 13.21 9.96
N ASP A 745 37.03 12.64 9.06
CA ASP A 745 37.11 12.78 7.61
C ASP A 745 35.94 13.57 7.02
N ALA A 746 35.02 14.04 7.88
CA ALA A 746 33.81 14.77 7.54
C ALA A 746 32.97 14.06 6.48
N LYS A 747 32.66 12.78 6.72
CA LYS A 747 31.89 11.94 5.80
C LYS A 747 30.68 11.31 6.44
N PHE A 748 29.77 10.85 5.59
CA PHE A 748 28.64 10.01 5.95
C PHE A 748 28.47 8.91 4.91
N VAL A 749 28.16 7.68 5.36
CA VAL A 749 27.81 6.55 4.51
C VAL A 749 26.46 6.00 4.92
N ALA A 750 25.61 5.71 3.93
CA ALA A 750 24.41 4.90 4.11
C ALA A 750 24.71 3.45 3.74
N LEU A 751 24.30 2.51 4.58
CA LEU A 751 24.47 1.08 4.41
C LEU A 751 23.10 0.46 4.27
N GLU A 752 22.76 -0.03 3.08
CA GLU A 752 21.52 -0.76 2.85
C GLU A 752 21.81 -2.24 3.08
N THR A 753 21.18 -2.81 4.12
CA THR A 753 21.48 -4.20 4.52
C THR A 753 20.33 -5.14 4.19
N LYS A 754 20.68 -6.42 4.10
CA LYS A 754 19.81 -7.58 4.30
C LYS A 754 20.64 -8.72 4.91
N ALA A 755 20.02 -9.84 5.25
CA ALA A 755 20.76 -11.04 5.66
C ALA A 755 21.88 -11.38 4.64
N GLY A 756 23.12 -11.42 5.15
CA GLY A 756 24.32 -11.77 4.38
C GLY A 756 24.78 -10.80 3.29
N TYR A 757 24.19 -9.60 3.19
CA TYR A 757 24.56 -8.63 2.15
C TYR A 757 24.41 -7.18 2.62
N THR A 758 25.36 -6.34 2.22
CA THR A 758 25.35 -4.89 2.48
C THR A 758 25.75 -4.15 1.20
N ALA A 759 24.97 -3.15 0.83
CA ALA A 759 25.35 -2.15 -0.16
C ALA A 759 25.70 -0.84 0.53
N TYR A 760 26.78 -0.20 0.09
CA TYR A 760 27.32 1.02 0.71
C TYR A 760 27.12 2.21 -0.23
N PHE A 761 26.52 3.30 0.24
CA PHE A 761 26.19 4.48 -0.54
C PHE A 761 26.85 5.72 0.05
N VAL A 762 27.53 6.46 -0.82
CA VAL A 762 28.16 7.75 -0.53
C VAL A 762 27.38 8.88 -1.20
N ASP A 763 27.83 10.11 -1.05
CA ASP A 763 27.19 11.25 -1.71
C ASP A 763 27.26 11.11 -3.23
N ASN A 764 26.23 11.60 -3.92
CA ASN A 764 26.15 11.56 -5.39
C ASN A 764 26.33 10.15 -6.02
N ASP A 765 25.89 9.08 -5.36
CA ASP A 765 26.05 7.70 -5.85
C ASP A 765 25.27 7.43 -7.15
N ALA A 766 25.94 6.86 -8.14
CA ALA A 766 25.36 6.61 -9.46
C ALA A 766 24.23 5.57 -9.45
N ARG A 767 24.22 4.61 -8.52
CA ARG A 767 23.14 3.61 -8.43
C ARG A 767 21.85 4.26 -7.97
N GLU A 768 21.93 5.16 -6.99
CA GLU A 768 20.81 5.97 -6.54
C GLU A 768 20.34 6.93 -7.64
N ALA A 769 21.28 7.61 -8.33
CA ALA A 769 20.97 8.51 -9.44
C ALA A 769 20.32 7.80 -10.64
N ASN A 770 20.58 6.52 -10.84
CA ASN A 770 20.00 5.73 -11.94
C ASN A 770 18.78 4.91 -11.51
N PHE A 771 18.37 5.00 -10.23
CA PHE A 771 17.28 4.21 -9.71
C PHE A 771 15.93 4.73 -10.21
N SER A 772 15.37 4.02 -11.18
CA SER A 772 14.07 4.29 -11.77
C SER A 772 13.24 3.01 -11.87
N ILE A 773 11.92 3.17 -11.73
CA ILE A 773 10.95 2.08 -11.84
C ILE A 773 9.89 2.54 -12.82
N ASP A 774 9.65 1.75 -13.87
CA ASP A 774 8.72 2.05 -14.95
C ASP A 774 8.96 3.45 -15.59
N GLY A 775 10.24 3.82 -15.77
CA GLY A 775 10.66 5.10 -16.33
C GLY A 775 10.48 6.32 -15.41
N LYS A 776 9.97 6.13 -14.18
CA LYS A 776 9.91 7.17 -13.15
C LYS A 776 11.16 7.10 -12.27
N GLN A 777 11.84 8.24 -12.12
CA GLN A 777 12.96 8.42 -11.22
C GLN A 777 12.50 8.45 -9.75
N TYR A 778 13.24 7.75 -8.87
CA TYR A 778 12.98 7.77 -7.43
C TYR A 778 14.18 8.26 -6.61
N GLY A 779 15.42 8.02 -7.05
CA GLY A 779 16.63 8.51 -6.39
C GLY A 779 17.09 9.87 -6.93
N PHE A 780 17.48 10.76 -6.04
CA PHE A 780 17.93 12.12 -6.30
C PHE A 780 19.16 12.45 -5.44
N PRO A 781 20.27 11.72 -5.56
CA PRO A 781 21.41 11.92 -4.69
C PRO A 781 22.05 13.28 -4.96
N LEU A 782 22.65 13.86 -3.91
CA LEU A 782 23.33 15.15 -4.00
C LEU A 782 24.77 15.00 -3.54
N LYS A 783 25.66 15.86 -4.05
CA LYS A 783 27.02 15.99 -3.54
C LYS A 783 27.00 16.48 -2.10
N ASP A 784 27.91 15.99 -1.26
CA ASP A 784 28.11 16.33 0.15
C ASP A 784 26.87 16.14 1.05
N ALA A 785 25.93 15.29 0.63
CA ALA A 785 24.76 14.89 1.41
C ALA A 785 24.33 13.45 1.10
N VAL A 786 23.98 12.68 2.14
CA VAL A 786 23.50 11.29 2.03
C VAL A 786 22.32 11.12 2.98
N TRP A 787 21.23 10.49 2.54
CA TRP A 787 20.07 10.24 3.40
C TRP A 787 19.30 8.98 3.00
N ARG A 788 18.56 8.43 3.95
CA ARG A 788 17.66 7.30 3.73
C ARG A 788 16.37 7.46 4.52
N THR A 789 15.32 6.85 3.99
CA THR A 789 14.03 6.71 4.64
C THR A 789 13.76 5.22 4.84
N ASN A 790 12.62 4.69 4.38
CA ASN A 790 12.23 3.29 4.56
C ASN A 790 12.48 2.40 3.33
N HIS A 791 13.42 2.77 2.46
CA HIS A 791 13.72 2.01 1.26
C HIS A 791 15.18 2.16 0.85
N GLY A 792 15.66 1.17 0.10
CA GLY A 792 16.97 1.16 -0.52
C GLY A 792 16.91 1.42 -2.03
N TYR A 793 18.09 1.54 -2.61
CA TYR A 793 18.34 1.81 -4.03
C TYR A 793 19.18 0.73 -4.70
N ASP A 794 19.83 -0.14 -3.93
CA ASP A 794 20.59 -1.26 -4.47
C ASP A 794 19.66 -2.34 -5.06
N GLY A 795 20.02 -2.85 -6.24
CA GLY A 795 19.19 -3.82 -6.96
C GLY A 795 18.95 -5.13 -6.20
N VAL A 796 19.95 -5.60 -5.43
CA VAL A 796 19.83 -6.82 -4.62
C VAL A 796 18.93 -6.56 -3.42
N ILE A 797 19.11 -5.42 -2.76
CA ILE A 797 18.26 -4.99 -1.63
C ILE A 797 16.80 -4.87 -2.06
N VAL A 798 16.54 -4.12 -3.14
CA VAL A 798 15.20 -3.80 -3.64
C VAL A 798 14.45 -5.04 -4.13
N GLU A 799 15.15 -6.05 -4.66
CA GLU A 799 14.54 -7.33 -5.04
C GLU A 799 14.02 -8.14 -3.83
N HIS A 800 14.56 -7.88 -2.65
CA HIS A 800 14.21 -8.57 -1.42
C HIS A 800 13.36 -7.72 -0.48
N ALA A 801 12.93 -6.52 -0.88
CA ALA A 801 12.02 -5.68 -0.11
C ALA A 801 10.64 -6.34 0.10
N VAL A 802 10.09 -6.24 1.31
CA VAL A 802 8.78 -6.78 1.75
C VAL A 802 7.64 -6.09 1.00
N GLU A 803 7.69 -4.76 0.85
CA GLU A 803 6.67 -3.97 0.14
C GLU A 803 6.84 -3.98 -1.40
N GLY A 804 7.81 -4.77 -1.89
CA GLY A 804 8.17 -4.83 -3.30
C GLY A 804 9.13 -3.71 -3.73
N ARG A 805 9.45 -3.66 -5.03
CA ARG A 805 10.55 -2.83 -5.53
C ARG A 805 10.31 -1.33 -5.41
N LYS A 806 9.05 -0.90 -5.32
CA LYS A 806 8.67 0.51 -5.37
C LYS A 806 8.62 1.09 -3.95
N PRO A 807 9.30 2.21 -3.67
CA PRO A 807 9.20 2.89 -2.39
C PRO A 807 7.75 3.23 -2.03
N SER A 808 7.40 3.09 -0.75
CA SER A 808 6.11 3.52 -0.22
C SER A 808 5.92 5.03 -0.43
N SER A 809 4.66 5.48 -0.50
CA SER A 809 4.35 6.90 -0.76
C SER A 809 4.94 7.82 0.32
N ASP A 810 4.86 7.39 1.58
CA ASP A 810 5.39 8.12 2.72
C ASP A 810 6.93 8.18 2.68
N SER A 811 7.56 7.01 2.52
CA SER A 811 9.02 6.87 2.44
C SER A 811 9.63 7.71 1.31
N GLN A 812 8.99 7.74 0.15
CA GLN A 812 9.40 8.62 -0.95
C GLN A 812 9.15 10.11 -0.63
N THR A 813 8.06 10.43 0.06
CA THR A 813 7.73 11.82 0.42
C THR A 813 8.80 12.42 1.32
N ARG A 814 9.20 11.70 2.38
CA ARG A 814 10.28 12.12 3.29
C ARG A 814 11.63 12.20 2.58
N TYR A 815 11.92 11.28 1.67
CA TYR A 815 13.15 11.31 0.87
C TYR A 815 13.23 12.58 0.01
N VAL A 816 12.14 12.94 -0.67
CA VAL A 816 12.08 14.14 -1.52
C VAL A 816 12.03 15.41 -0.67
N LEU A 817 11.49 15.38 0.55
CA LEU A 817 11.56 16.51 1.48
C LEU A 817 13.00 16.86 1.88
N LEU A 818 13.85 15.87 2.19
CA LEU A 818 15.27 16.12 2.45
C LEU A 818 15.99 16.67 1.23
N HIS A 819 15.78 16.07 0.06
CA HIS A 819 16.31 16.58 -1.21
C HIS A 819 15.95 18.06 -1.41
N ASP A 820 14.67 18.39 -1.33
CA ASP A 820 14.18 19.75 -1.60
C ASP A 820 14.70 20.75 -0.56
N ALA A 821 14.85 20.34 0.70
CA ALA A 821 15.45 21.19 1.74
C ALA A 821 16.94 21.46 1.49
N PHE A 822 17.71 20.45 1.08
CA PHE A 822 19.13 20.64 0.72
C PHE A 822 19.30 21.58 -0.49
N VAL A 823 18.47 21.40 -1.52
CA VAL A 823 18.48 22.27 -2.71
C VAL A 823 18.06 23.69 -2.37
N ASP A 824 17.06 23.87 -1.50
CA ASP A 824 16.60 25.19 -1.07
C ASP A 824 17.68 25.96 -0.29
N TYR A 825 18.36 25.31 0.67
CA TYR A 825 19.48 25.93 1.39
C TYR A 825 20.61 26.34 0.45
N GLU A 826 20.99 25.47 -0.49
CA GLU A 826 22.01 25.77 -1.49
C GLU A 826 21.59 26.95 -2.39
N ALA A 827 20.35 26.96 -2.88
CA ALA A 827 19.82 28.04 -3.71
C ALA A 827 19.79 29.39 -3.00
N ARG A 828 19.58 29.41 -1.68
CA ARG A 828 19.61 30.62 -0.84
C ARG A 828 21.01 30.99 -0.34
N GLY A 829 22.02 30.17 -0.62
CA GLY A 829 23.39 30.36 -0.10
C GLY A 829 23.48 30.21 1.43
N VAL A 830 22.56 29.44 2.03
CA VAL A 830 22.55 29.14 3.46
C VAL A 830 23.34 27.86 3.69
N LEU A 831 24.43 27.94 4.45
CA LEU A 831 25.17 26.76 4.89
C LEU A 831 24.45 26.12 6.08
N ILE A 832 24.48 24.80 6.15
CA ILE A 832 23.85 24.04 7.22
C ILE A 832 24.69 24.19 8.50
N ASP A 833 24.13 24.90 9.47
CA ASP A 833 24.61 25.03 10.84
C ASP A 833 23.81 24.14 11.81
N ASP A 834 23.88 24.43 13.11
CA ASP A 834 23.09 23.79 14.16
C ASP A 834 21.59 23.84 13.91
N LEU A 835 21.04 25.03 13.66
CA LEU A 835 19.60 25.21 13.52
C LEU A 835 19.10 24.56 12.23
N GLN A 836 19.84 24.69 11.13
CA GLN A 836 19.48 24.04 9.87
C GLN A 836 19.54 22.51 9.97
N ALA A 837 20.52 21.95 10.71
CA ALA A 837 20.59 20.52 10.94
C ALA A 837 19.38 20.02 11.78
N VAL A 838 19.02 20.73 12.85
CA VAL A 838 17.82 20.39 13.63
C VAL A 838 16.55 20.54 12.79
N ASN A 839 16.50 21.55 11.91
CA ASN A 839 15.38 21.73 10.98
C ASN A 839 15.25 20.53 10.02
N LEU A 840 16.35 20.09 9.40
CA LEU A 840 16.37 18.91 8.53
C LEU A 840 15.91 17.65 9.25
N THR A 841 16.30 17.47 10.51
CA THR A 841 15.78 16.38 11.36
C THR A 841 14.28 16.54 11.57
N ALA A 842 13.81 17.72 11.97
CA ALA A 842 12.42 17.94 12.31
C ALA A 842 11.47 17.78 11.10
N ILE A 843 11.79 18.29 9.91
CA ILE A 843 10.86 18.29 8.75
C ILE A 843 10.47 16.88 8.28
N VAL A 844 11.30 15.87 8.50
CA VAL A 844 11.01 14.49 8.05
C VAL A 844 10.33 13.63 9.09
N GLY A 845 10.01 14.18 10.26
CA GLY A 845 9.25 13.47 11.28
C GLY A 845 7.78 13.47 10.93
N ASP A 846 7.12 12.33 11.09
CA ASP A 846 5.69 12.22 10.85
C ASP A 846 4.88 12.96 11.93
N LYS A 847 4.15 13.98 11.48
CA LYS A 847 3.38 14.91 12.31
C LYS A 847 1.87 14.74 12.13
N GLY A 848 1.39 13.68 11.46
CA GLY A 848 -0.05 13.47 11.24
C GLY A 848 -0.36 12.28 10.32
N PRO A 849 -1.41 12.34 9.49
CA PRO A 849 -1.80 11.24 8.58
C PRO A 849 -0.85 11.04 7.37
N SER A 850 0.43 11.37 7.54
CA SER A 850 1.54 11.18 6.61
C SER A 850 1.33 11.79 5.21
N LYS A 851 0.75 12.98 5.10
CA LYS A 851 0.77 13.76 3.85
C LYS A 851 1.93 14.74 3.86
N ARG A 852 2.46 15.06 2.67
CA ARG A 852 3.60 15.97 2.51
C ARG A 852 3.43 17.34 3.19
N ALA A 853 2.20 17.86 3.24
CA ALA A 853 1.90 19.10 3.94
C ALA A 853 2.04 18.97 5.46
N ASP A 854 1.61 17.84 6.02
CA ASP A 854 1.67 17.55 7.46
C ASP A 854 3.11 17.52 7.96
N PHE A 855 4.08 17.11 7.12
CA PHE A 855 5.50 17.17 7.48
C PHE A 855 6.04 18.59 7.72
N LEU A 856 5.39 19.63 7.20
CA LEU A 856 5.83 21.02 7.28
C LEU A 856 5.05 21.84 8.30
N THR A 857 4.06 21.25 8.99
CA THR A 857 3.26 21.91 10.01
C THR A 857 3.02 21.00 11.21
N CYS A 858 2.76 21.58 12.38
CA CYS A 858 2.38 20.84 13.58
C CYS A 858 0.87 20.91 13.86
N ASP A 859 0.05 21.27 12.87
CA ASP A 859 -1.41 21.40 13.01
C ASP A 859 -2.13 20.08 13.32
N HIS A 860 -1.57 18.94 12.89
CA HIS A 860 -2.10 17.59 13.13
C HIS A 860 -1.22 16.75 14.06
N ALA A 861 -0.34 17.42 14.83
CA ALA A 861 0.70 16.79 15.62
C ALA A 861 0.18 15.66 16.53
N GLN A 862 -1.02 15.78 17.10
CA GLN A 862 -1.63 14.77 17.97
C GLN A 862 -1.75 13.38 17.30
N GLU A 863 -1.83 13.34 15.97
CA GLU A 863 -1.91 12.12 15.15
C GLU A 863 -0.54 11.62 14.65
N GLY A 864 0.53 12.37 14.89
CA GLY A 864 1.88 12.04 14.43
C GLY A 864 2.47 10.80 15.12
N SER A 865 3.38 10.13 14.43
CA SER A 865 4.01 8.88 14.89
C SER A 865 5.48 9.03 15.29
N ASN A 866 6.06 10.23 15.14
CA ASN A 866 7.47 10.49 15.47
C ASN A 866 7.72 10.53 16.98
N ILE A 867 8.44 9.54 17.52
CA ILE A 867 8.68 9.37 18.96
C ILE A 867 10.06 9.83 19.44
N VAL A 868 11.07 9.86 18.55
CA VAL A 868 12.41 10.37 18.84
C VAL A 868 12.91 11.17 17.64
N SER A 869 13.52 12.31 17.92
CA SER A 869 14.28 13.10 16.96
C SER A 869 15.65 13.43 17.55
N ALA A 870 16.73 13.12 16.85
CA ALA A 870 18.10 13.39 17.32
C ALA A 870 18.96 14.01 16.22
N THR A 871 19.71 15.05 16.56
CA THR A 871 20.65 15.74 15.66
C THR A 871 22.01 15.81 16.31
N PHE A 872 23.07 15.56 15.54
CA PHE A 872 24.44 15.46 16.02
C PHE A 872 25.38 16.41 15.28
N LEU A 873 26.22 17.06 16.07
CA LEU A 873 27.27 17.98 15.64
C LEU A 873 28.57 17.57 16.31
N PRO A 874 29.16 16.46 15.84
CA PRO A 874 30.25 15.79 16.53
C PRO A 874 31.55 16.61 16.62
N TYR A 875 31.79 17.54 15.70
CA TYR A 875 32.98 18.38 15.73
C TYR A 875 32.68 19.80 15.28
N PRO A 876 33.31 20.83 15.89
CA PRO A 876 34.26 20.78 17.02
C PRO A 876 33.59 20.73 18.39
N ASN A 877 32.27 20.90 18.45
CA ASN A 877 31.59 21.25 19.69
C ASN A 877 31.03 20.05 20.47
N ASN A 878 31.09 18.82 19.92
CA ASN A 878 30.49 17.63 20.53
C ASN A 878 29.03 17.88 20.99
N VAL A 879 28.19 18.43 20.12
CA VAL A 879 26.81 18.81 20.48
C VAL A 879 25.82 17.78 19.98
N MET A 880 24.82 17.48 20.80
CA MET A 880 23.67 16.67 20.43
C MET A 880 22.39 17.43 20.79
N TYR A 881 21.41 17.42 19.90
CA TYR A 881 20.05 17.93 20.16
C TYR A 881 19.08 16.76 20.13
N VAL A 882 18.26 16.58 21.17
CA VAL A 882 17.32 15.47 21.28
C VAL A 882 15.93 15.95 21.65
N ALA A 883 14.92 15.43 20.98
CA ALA A 883 13.52 15.54 21.36
C ALA A 883 12.88 14.14 21.43
N TYR A 884 11.94 13.98 22.36
CA TYR A 884 11.03 12.83 22.45
C TYR A 884 9.59 13.29 22.25
N GLU A 885 8.69 12.36 21.91
CA GLU A 885 7.25 12.59 22.04
C GLU A 885 6.89 12.92 23.50
N SER A 886 5.75 13.59 23.70
CA SER A 886 5.22 13.90 25.03
C SER A 886 3.69 13.94 25.02
N GLY A 887 3.08 13.76 26.19
CA GLY A 887 1.62 13.80 26.34
C GLY A 887 0.89 12.57 25.78
N SER A 888 -0.43 12.63 25.80
CA SER A 888 -1.33 11.58 25.30
C SER A 888 -2.68 12.15 24.85
N GLY A 889 -3.39 11.41 23.99
CA GLY A 889 -4.67 11.85 23.42
C GLY A 889 -4.52 13.20 22.72
N ASP A 890 -5.42 14.14 23.01
CA ASP A 890 -5.40 15.49 22.42
C ASP A 890 -4.21 16.35 22.87
N GLN A 891 -3.45 15.92 23.88
CA GLN A 891 -2.23 16.58 24.34
C GLN A 891 -0.96 15.94 23.78
N HIS A 892 -1.09 14.87 22.98
CA HIS A 892 0.05 14.21 22.37
C HIS A 892 0.78 15.17 21.42
N ARG A 893 2.10 15.19 21.53
CA ARG A 893 2.99 15.88 20.61
C ARG A 893 4.14 14.96 20.18
N PRO A 894 4.37 14.80 18.87
CA PRO A 894 5.47 14.01 18.34
C PRO A 894 6.79 14.76 18.56
N ALA A 895 7.90 14.02 18.65
CA ALA A 895 9.22 14.56 18.98
C ALA A 895 9.64 15.72 18.06
N CYS A 896 9.37 15.62 16.76
CA CYS A 896 9.72 16.63 15.77
C CYS A 896 8.95 17.96 15.91
N CYS A 897 7.86 17.97 16.69
CA CYS A 897 7.09 19.16 17.04
C CYS A 897 7.38 19.65 18.47
N ASN A 898 8.19 18.92 19.25
CA ASN A 898 8.58 19.30 20.61
C ASN A 898 9.89 20.11 20.62
N GLY A 899 10.22 20.63 21.80
CA GLY A 899 11.48 21.34 22.02
C GLY A 899 12.68 20.40 22.00
N TYR A 900 13.69 20.73 21.19
CA TYR A 900 14.94 19.99 21.12
C TYR A 900 15.88 20.44 22.24
N LEU A 901 16.18 19.52 23.16
CA LEU A 901 17.08 19.75 24.28
C LEU A 901 18.54 19.62 23.80
N ARG A 902 19.34 20.65 24.08
CA ARG A 902 20.76 20.70 23.73
C ARG A 902 21.62 20.03 24.81
N PHE A 903 22.45 19.08 24.41
CA PHE A 903 23.49 18.46 25.21
C PHE A 903 24.87 18.88 24.70
N ASN A 904 25.70 19.40 25.60
CA ASN A 904 27.13 19.56 25.37
C ASN A 904 27.83 18.27 25.80
N MET A 905 28.17 17.38 24.86
CA MET A 905 28.71 16.07 25.18
C MET A 905 30.14 16.14 25.73
N SER A 906 30.86 17.25 25.51
CA SER A 906 32.13 17.51 26.20
C SER A 906 32.02 17.67 27.71
N ASP A 907 30.81 17.88 28.26
CA ASP A 907 30.60 17.87 29.70
C ASP A 907 30.49 16.44 30.27
N TYR A 908 30.38 15.43 29.39
CA TYR A 908 30.15 14.03 29.75
C TYR A 908 31.34 13.16 29.36
N PHE A 909 31.84 13.29 28.12
CA PHE A 909 33.05 12.62 27.63
C PHE A 909 34.29 13.17 28.32
#